data_AF-A0A9Q0X9R0-F1
#
_entry.id   AF-A0A9Q0X9R0-F1
#
_cell.length_a   1.000
_cell.length_b   1.000
_cell.length_c   1.000
_cell.angle_alpha   90.00
_cell.angle_beta   90.00
_cell.angle_gamma   90.00
#
_symmetry.space_group_name_H-M   'P 1'
#
loop_
_entity.id
_entity.type
_entity.pdbx_description
1 polymer ?
#
loop_
_entity_poly.entity_id
_entity_poly.type
_entity_poly.pdbx_seq_one_letter_code
_entity_poly.pdbx_strand_id
1 'polypeptide(L)'
;MAASGGGPPSLRFSSPAAAAAEEAPLLRDPGWEVSVRPLLSASYSAFEMRELPQLLASVVESESEILHHDKQYEPFYSSFVALATHYITTVCGLVPRNQLQSVAAACKVLIEFSLLRLENPDEACAVSQKHLILLIKGLCTGCSRLDRTEIITFTAMMKSAKLPQTVKTLSDVEDQKELPSPVSAELRQKEVQMNFLNQLTSVFNPRMATSSILQQSQGEGEIEDPSSPDQASVAKTKSIFIAQNVASLQELGGSEKLLRACLNLPYFLRYINRFQDAVAANSFFIMPATVADATAVRNGFHSLVIDVTMALDTLSLPVLEPLTPTRLQDVTVLALSCLYAGVSVATCVAILHVGTTQQVRTGSTSSKEEDYENDAATIVQKCLEIYDMIGQAISSSRRAGGEHYQNFQLLGAWCLLNSLFLILNLSPTALADKGKEKDPLAALRVRDIIARSKEGVGSPKLGPGKGHQGFGVLSVVLANHAIKLLTSLFQDLQVEALHKGREADGPPAVLNILAQSTSIQRVQRLTESVPLTNLLLTLLSTSYRKACVLQRQRKGSMSSDVSASTDSNTYYEDDFSSTEDSSQDDDSEPILGQWFEETISPSKEKAAPPPPPPPPPLESSPRGKSPSKQAAGENGNILASRKDPELFLSLASNILTFVTSSMLDSRNNFIRNYLSVSLNEHHMATLASIIKEVDKDGLKGTSEEEEFAAALYHFNHSLVTSDLQSPTLQNTLLQQLGVAPFSDGPWPLYIHPQSLSVLSRLLLIWQHKASLQQDPDVPECLKVWERFVGTLKQSALQGALPGDTEDLNVEHLQLLLLIFHSFSEKGRRSVLTLCVHTVLELAAHLDSQLPCVPLLLARLLLVLDYLLHQYSKVPVYLFEQVQYNLLTPPVVRAGGSQEGGRRAPVPLYHGFKEVEENWAKHCSSDAAPQPRFYCVLSPEASEDDVNRLDFMVCEVLFSKGSQYDNLYSASPPSWRPALSLTPSAGRRTRMSQPWRPALSSTTSSSSGGSWASCRPPSVT
;
A
#
# COMPACT_ATOMS: atom_id res chain seq x y z
N MET A 1 -67.71 -37.76 12.62
CA MET A 1 -68.96 -38.17 11.92
C MET A 1 -68.72 -37.98 10.44
N ALA A 2 -68.87 -38.89 9.48
CA ALA A 2 -69.06 -40.34 9.31
C ALA A 2 -68.75 -40.56 7.79
N ALA A 3 -67.79 -41.39 7.35
CA ALA A 3 -67.75 -42.85 7.18
C ALA A 3 -68.48 -43.44 5.92
N SER A 4 -67.72 -44.34 5.24
CA SER A 4 -68.07 -45.39 4.25
C SER A 4 -68.15 -44.98 2.75
N GLY A 5 -67.65 -45.74 1.77
CA GLY A 5 -67.02 -47.07 1.73
C GLY A 5 -67.49 -47.86 0.49
N GLY A 6 -66.59 -48.58 -0.21
CA GLY A 6 -66.97 -49.64 -1.16
C GLY A 6 -66.05 -49.82 -2.37
N GLY A 7 -65.26 -50.90 -2.39
CA GLY A 7 -64.80 -51.60 -3.61
C GLY A 7 -65.41 -53.02 -3.65
N PRO A 8 -64.80 -54.01 -4.34
CA PRO A 8 -64.54 -54.23 -5.78
C PRO A 8 -65.41 -55.41 -6.32
N PRO A 9 -65.13 -56.04 -7.50
CA PRO A 9 -64.31 -57.26 -7.47
C PRO A 9 -63.49 -57.60 -8.77
N SER A 10 -62.60 -58.58 -8.60
CA SER A 10 -61.75 -59.27 -9.58
C SER A 10 -62.42 -60.55 -10.15
N LEU A 11 -62.00 -61.06 -11.33
CA LEU A 11 -61.75 -62.51 -11.61
C LEU A 11 -61.30 -62.82 -13.08
N ARG A 12 -60.13 -63.48 -13.16
CA ARG A 12 -59.51 -64.47 -14.11
C ARG A 12 -60.20 -64.89 -15.43
N PHE A 13 -59.41 -65.16 -16.48
CA PHE A 13 -59.03 -66.52 -16.96
C PHE A 13 -58.11 -66.55 -18.21
N SER A 14 -57.07 -67.41 -18.14
CA SER A 14 -56.38 -68.29 -19.14
C SER A 14 -56.06 -67.91 -20.60
N SER A 15 -54.80 -68.25 -20.95
CA SER A 15 -54.11 -68.43 -22.25
C SER A 15 -54.87 -69.20 -23.35
N PRO A 16 -54.46 -69.05 -24.63
CA PRO A 16 -53.92 -70.21 -25.35
C PRO A 16 -52.57 -69.96 -26.05
N ALA A 17 -51.90 -71.07 -26.35
CA ALA A 17 -50.51 -71.21 -26.78
C ALA A 17 -50.26 -71.02 -28.29
N ALA A 18 -48.99 -70.66 -28.56
CA ALA A 18 -48.10 -71.10 -29.65
C ALA A 18 -48.48 -70.89 -31.13
N ALA A 19 -47.72 -70.00 -31.78
CA ALA A 19 -47.13 -70.24 -33.10
C ALA A 19 -45.78 -69.51 -33.20
N ALA A 20 -44.72 -70.28 -33.46
CA ALA A 20 -43.36 -69.80 -33.69
C ALA A 20 -43.22 -69.20 -35.09
N ALA A 21 -42.51 -68.07 -35.22
CA ALA A 21 -41.81 -67.69 -36.44
C ALA A 21 -40.76 -66.60 -36.15
N GLU A 22 -39.50 -67.00 -36.35
CA GLU A 22 -38.34 -66.22 -36.78
C GLU A 22 -37.74 -65.12 -35.88
N GLU A 23 -36.53 -65.44 -35.40
CA GLU A 23 -35.50 -64.50 -34.96
C GLU A 23 -35.24 -63.41 -36.01
N ALA A 24 -35.38 -62.15 -35.61
CA ALA A 24 -34.72 -61.01 -36.24
C ALA A 24 -33.69 -60.45 -35.24
N PRO A 25 -32.45 -60.15 -35.67
CA PRO A 25 -31.34 -59.92 -34.76
C PRO A 25 -31.50 -58.61 -34.00
N LEU A 26 -31.27 -58.67 -32.68
CA LEU A 26 -31.02 -57.51 -31.82
C LEU A 26 -29.87 -56.69 -32.42
N LEU A 27 -30.18 -55.51 -32.95
CA LEU A 27 -29.21 -54.46 -33.24
C LEU A 27 -28.49 -54.14 -31.92
N ARG A 28 -27.20 -54.52 -31.84
CA ARG A 28 -26.29 -54.17 -30.76
C ARG A 28 -26.00 -52.67 -30.82
N ASP A 29 -26.50 -51.91 -29.85
CA ASP A 29 -25.97 -50.58 -29.56
C ASP A 29 -24.51 -50.72 -29.09
N PRO A 30 -23.57 -49.88 -29.57
CA PRO A 30 -22.19 -49.91 -29.09
C PRO A 30 -22.16 -49.48 -27.62
N GLY A 31 -21.83 -50.43 -26.74
CA GLY A 31 -21.83 -50.20 -25.29
C GLY A 31 -20.76 -49.21 -24.82
N TRP A 32 -20.92 -48.74 -23.58
CA TRP A 32 -20.00 -47.87 -22.83
C TRP A 32 -18.50 -48.24 -22.93
N GLU A 33 -18.17 -49.50 -23.23
CA GLU A 33 -16.81 -49.99 -23.47
C GLU A 33 -16.02 -49.16 -24.49
N VAL A 34 -16.69 -48.69 -25.55
CA VAL A 34 -16.05 -47.94 -26.67
C VAL A 34 -15.60 -46.55 -26.23
N SER A 35 -16.29 -45.93 -25.27
CA SER A 35 -15.98 -44.58 -24.78
C SER A 35 -15.19 -44.57 -23.47
N VAL A 36 -15.29 -45.63 -22.67
CA VAL A 36 -14.52 -45.77 -21.42
C VAL A 36 -13.06 -46.17 -21.69
N ARG A 37 -12.81 -47.05 -22.66
CA ARG A 37 -11.46 -47.54 -22.98
C ARG A 37 -10.48 -46.42 -23.40
N PRO A 38 -10.85 -45.47 -24.29
CA PRO A 38 -10.06 -44.28 -24.61
C PRO A 38 -9.72 -43.39 -23.40
N LEU A 39 -10.69 -43.16 -22.51
CA LEU A 39 -10.49 -42.33 -21.31
C LEU A 39 -9.53 -43.00 -20.31
N LEU A 40 -9.56 -44.33 -20.22
CA LEU A 40 -8.68 -45.11 -19.35
C LEU A 40 -7.26 -45.27 -19.90
N SER A 41 -7.07 -45.28 -21.23
CA SER A 41 -5.74 -45.31 -21.87
C SER A 41 -5.08 -43.94 -21.92
N ALA A 42 -5.86 -42.88 -22.11
CA ALA A 42 -5.41 -41.49 -22.18
C ALA A 42 -4.83 -40.94 -20.86
N SER A 43 -4.87 -41.69 -19.75
CA SER A 43 -4.10 -41.34 -18.54
C SER A 43 -2.60 -41.60 -18.70
N TYR A 44 -2.20 -42.41 -19.68
CA TYR A 44 -0.82 -42.78 -19.98
C TYR A 44 -0.34 -42.33 -21.37
N SER A 45 -1.24 -42.00 -22.30
CA SER A 45 -0.98 -41.49 -23.65
C SER A 45 -1.80 -40.22 -23.96
N ALA A 46 -1.45 -39.47 -25.02
CA ALA A 46 -2.26 -38.32 -25.45
C ALA A 46 -3.62 -38.78 -26.01
N PHE A 47 -4.70 -38.04 -25.72
CA PHE A 47 -6.05 -38.32 -26.23
C PHE A 47 -6.12 -38.08 -27.75
N GLU A 48 -6.59 -39.06 -28.52
CA GLU A 48 -6.64 -38.97 -29.97
C GLU A 48 -7.94 -38.34 -30.47
N MET A 49 -7.84 -37.40 -31.42
CA MET A 49 -9.00 -36.74 -32.05
C MET A 49 -9.98 -37.70 -32.74
N ARG A 50 -9.55 -38.92 -33.06
CA ARG A 50 -10.38 -39.95 -33.70
C ARG A 50 -11.43 -40.53 -32.75
N GLU A 51 -11.16 -40.47 -31.45
CA GLU A 51 -12.01 -41.02 -30.38
C GLU A 51 -13.06 -40.01 -29.89
N LEU A 52 -12.91 -38.72 -30.25
CA LEU A 52 -13.80 -37.64 -29.83
C LEU A 52 -15.26 -37.85 -30.26
N PRO A 53 -15.60 -38.17 -31.53
CA PRO A 53 -17.00 -38.32 -31.93
C PRO A 53 -17.74 -39.43 -31.18
N GLN A 54 -17.04 -40.51 -30.83
CA GLN A 54 -17.60 -41.63 -30.06
C GLN A 54 -17.88 -41.22 -28.61
N LEU A 55 -16.94 -40.53 -27.97
CA LEU A 55 -17.12 -39.98 -26.64
C LEU A 55 -18.33 -39.03 -26.58
N LEU A 56 -18.46 -38.13 -27.57
CA LEU A 56 -19.58 -37.19 -27.65
C LEU A 56 -20.92 -37.91 -27.81
N ALA A 57 -20.99 -38.89 -28.71
CA ALA A 57 -22.20 -39.69 -28.92
C ALA A 57 -22.60 -40.42 -27.63
N SER A 58 -21.66 -41.04 -26.91
CA SER A 58 -21.97 -41.73 -25.65
C SER A 58 -22.45 -40.80 -24.55
N VAL A 59 -21.92 -39.56 -24.44
CA VAL A 59 -22.41 -38.58 -23.46
C VAL A 59 -23.86 -38.17 -23.77
N VAL A 60 -24.18 -37.93 -25.04
CA VAL A 60 -25.52 -37.50 -25.46
C VAL A 60 -26.54 -38.63 -25.38
N GLU A 61 -26.19 -39.83 -25.86
CA GLU A 61 -27.09 -40.99 -25.83
C GLU A 61 -27.35 -41.50 -24.41
N SER A 62 -26.40 -41.29 -23.50
CA SER A 62 -26.51 -41.70 -22.09
C SER A 62 -26.91 -40.56 -21.15
N GLU A 63 -27.47 -39.46 -21.65
CA GLU A 63 -27.85 -38.27 -20.87
C GLU A 63 -28.68 -38.64 -19.63
N SER A 64 -29.73 -39.45 -19.80
CA SER A 64 -30.60 -39.85 -18.69
C SER A 64 -29.88 -40.68 -17.64
N GLU A 65 -28.95 -41.56 -18.05
CA GLU A 65 -28.15 -42.37 -17.13
C GLU A 65 -27.14 -41.51 -16.37
N ILE A 66 -26.49 -40.56 -17.05
CA ILE A 66 -25.52 -39.65 -16.45
C ILE A 66 -26.21 -38.75 -15.42
N LEU A 67 -27.37 -38.17 -15.74
CA LEU A 67 -28.09 -37.25 -14.85
C LEU A 67 -28.87 -37.97 -13.73
N HIS A 68 -29.42 -39.15 -14.01
CA HIS A 68 -30.31 -39.89 -13.11
C HIS A 68 -29.92 -41.38 -13.01
N HIS A 69 -28.96 -41.68 -12.14
CA HIS A 69 -28.53 -43.05 -11.83
C HIS A 69 -28.67 -43.38 -10.34
N ASP A 70 -28.64 -44.67 -10.03
CA ASP A 70 -28.58 -45.14 -8.65
C ASP A 70 -27.27 -44.74 -7.98
N LYS A 71 -27.33 -44.38 -6.69
CA LYS A 71 -26.17 -43.99 -5.86
C LYS A 71 -24.97 -44.95 -5.93
N GLN A 72 -25.23 -46.24 -6.14
CA GLN A 72 -24.18 -47.27 -6.27
C GLN A 72 -23.26 -47.06 -7.49
N TYR A 73 -23.72 -46.32 -8.50
CA TYR A 73 -22.98 -46.03 -9.74
C TYR A 73 -22.41 -44.61 -9.77
N GLU A 74 -22.68 -43.79 -8.75
CA GLU A 74 -22.23 -42.40 -8.65
C GLU A 74 -20.70 -42.23 -8.82
N PRO A 75 -19.83 -43.07 -8.20
CA PRO A 75 -18.39 -42.94 -8.39
C PRO A 75 -17.93 -43.15 -9.84
N PHE A 76 -18.65 -43.98 -10.60
CA PHE A 76 -18.36 -44.23 -12.01
C PHE A 76 -18.73 -43.00 -12.85
N TYR A 77 -19.99 -42.54 -12.77
CA TYR A 77 -20.48 -41.42 -13.59
C TYR A 77 -19.77 -40.10 -13.27
N SER A 78 -19.53 -39.81 -11.98
CA SER A 78 -18.79 -38.60 -11.58
C SER A 78 -17.35 -38.61 -12.12
N SER A 79 -16.62 -39.72 -11.98
CA SER A 79 -15.26 -39.85 -12.53
C SER A 79 -15.24 -39.78 -14.07
N PHE A 80 -16.24 -40.38 -14.73
CA PHE A 80 -16.40 -40.31 -16.18
C PHE A 80 -16.62 -38.87 -16.66
N VAL A 81 -17.52 -38.12 -16.01
CA VAL A 81 -17.79 -36.71 -16.34
C VAL A 81 -16.54 -35.85 -16.17
N ALA A 82 -15.75 -36.06 -15.12
CA ALA A 82 -14.50 -35.34 -14.90
C ALA A 82 -13.48 -35.57 -16.02
N LEU A 83 -13.24 -36.84 -16.39
CA LEU A 83 -12.31 -37.21 -17.46
C LEU A 83 -12.81 -36.75 -18.83
N ALA A 84 -14.09 -36.99 -19.15
CA ALA A 84 -14.69 -36.56 -20.42
C ALA A 84 -14.57 -35.04 -20.61
N THR A 85 -14.88 -34.27 -19.58
CA THR A 85 -14.72 -32.80 -19.59
C THR A 85 -13.27 -32.39 -19.81
N HIS A 86 -12.31 -33.02 -19.13
CA HIS A 86 -10.89 -32.72 -19.29
C HIS A 86 -10.40 -32.96 -20.72
N TYR A 87 -10.73 -34.11 -21.31
CA TYR A 87 -10.26 -34.44 -22.65
C TYR A 87 -10.95 -33.61 -23.74
N ILE A 88 -12.26 -33.36 -23.64
CA ILE A 88 -12.99 -32.47 -24.56
C ILE A 88 -12.40 -31.06 -24.56
N THR A 89 -12.10 -30.51 -23.38
CA THR A 89 -11.50 -29.16 -23.26
C THR A 89 -10.05 -29.11 -23.74
N THR A 90 -9.30 -30.20 -23.63
CA THR A 90 -7.91 -30.27 -24.13
C THR A 90 -7.85 -30.23 -25.65
N VAL A 91 -8.84 -30.80 -26.35
CA VAL A 91 -8.86 -30.85 -27.81
C VAL A 91 -9.78 -29.81 -28.47
N CYS A 92 -10.41 -28.91 -27.70
CA CYS A 92 -11.44 -27.98 -28.19
C CYS A 92 -10.97 -27.07 -29.35
N GLY A 93 -9.69 -26.72 -29.42
CA GLY A 93 -9.12 -25.91 -30.50
C GLY A 93 -8.97 -26.65 -31.84
N LEU A 94 -9.03 -27.98 -31.83
CA LEU A 94 -8.86 -28.85 -33.00
C LEU A 94 -10.19 -29.39 -33.55
N VAL A 95 -11.31 -29.02 -32.92
CA VAL A 95 -12.65 -29.52 -33.26
C VAL A 95 -13.09 -28.99 -34.63
N PRO A 96 -13.45 -29.86 -35.59
CA PRO A 96 -14.05 -29.45 -36.86
C PRO A 96 -15.37 -28.70 -36.67
N ARG A 97 -15.61 -27.64 -37.46
CA ARG A 97 -16.83 -26.80 -37.32
C ARG A 97 -18.15 -27.56 -37.43
N ASN A 98 -18.18 -28.65 -38.20
CA ASN A 98 -19.34 -29.52 -38.37
C ASN A 98 -19.66 -30.38 -37.13
N GLN A 99 -18.74 -30.50 -36.17
CA GLN A 99 -18.94 -31.22 -34.90
C GLN A 99 -19.21 -30.30 -33.70
N LEU A 100 -19.20 -28.97 -33.90
CA LEU A 100 -19.40 -28.03 -32.78
C LEU A 100 -20.76 -28.18 -32.11
N GLN A 101 -21.81 -28.56 -32.86
CA GLN A 101 -23.14 -28.77 -32.29
C GLN A 101 -23.22 -30.02 -31.42
N SER A 102 -22.62 -31.14 -31.85
CA SER A 102 -22.57 -32.36 -31.04
C SER A 102 -21.68 -32.18 -29.81
N VAL A 103 -20.56 -31.46 -29.96
CA VAL A 103 -19.73 -31.03 -28.81
C VAL A 103 -20.52 -30.18 -27.83
N ALA A 104 -21.25 -29.16 -28.30
CA ALA A 104 -22.04 -28.30 -27.43
C ALA A 104 -23.16 -29.06 -26.69
N ALA A 105 -23.81 -30.02 -27.36
CA ALA A 105 -24.82 -30.88 -26.74
C ALA A 105 -24.22 -31.76 -25.62
N ALA A 106 -23.10 -32.42 -25.89
CA ALA A 106 -22.40 -33.21 -24.87
C ALA A 106 -21.93 -32.32 -23.70
N CYS A 107 -21.33 -31.17 -23.98
CA CYS A 107 -20.92 -30.20 -22.95
C CYS A 107 -22.10 -29.72 -22.10
N LYS A 108 -23.29 -29.54 -22.68
CA LYS A 108 -24.50 -29.16 -21.94
C LYS A 108 -24.88 -30.21 -20.89
N VAL A 109 -24.85 -31.50 -21.25
CA VAL A 109 -25.09 -32.62 -20.31
C VAL A 109 -24.04 -32.63 -19.18
N LEU A 110 -22.77 -32.42 -19.52
CA LEU A 110 -21.68 -32.39 -18.53
C LEU A 110 -21.80 -31.18 -17.57
N ILE A 111 -22.22 -30.02 -18.07
CA ILE A 111 -22.52 -28.83 -17.26
C ILE A 111 -23.73 -29.10 -16.36
N GLU A 112 -24.80 -29.69 -16.89
CA GLU A 112 -26.01 -29.98 -16.14
C GLU A 112 -25.76 -30.97 -14.99
N PHE A 113 -25.01 -32.05 -15.25
CA PHE A 113 -24.54 -32.97 -14.20
C PHE A 113 -23.78 -32.22 -13.10
N SER A 114 -22.83 -31.38 -13.50
CA SER A 114 -21.98 -30.66 -12.56
C SER A 114 -22.79 -29.67 -11.71
N LEU A 115 -23.76 -28.98 -12.30
CA LEU A 115 -24.67 -28.08 -11.58
C LEU A 115 -25.61 -28.83 -10.63
N LEU A 116 -26.13 -29.99 -11.04
CA LEU A 116 -27.02 -30.81 -10.21
C LEU A 116 -26.32 -31.29 -8.94
N ARG A 117 -25.06 -31.70 -9.05
CA ARG A 117 -24.22 -32.15 -7.93
C ARG A 117 -23.65 -31.01 -7.08
N LEU A 118 -23.57 -29.79 -7.61
CA LEU A 118 -23.29 -28.59 -6.82
C LEU A 118 -24.51 -28.13 -6.01
N GLU A 119 -25.70 -28.25 -6.58
CA GLU A 119 -26.96 -27.89 -5.91
C GLU A 119 -27.35 -28.92 -4.84
N ASN A 120 -27.13 -30.22 -5.13
CA ASN A 120 -27.39 -31.33 -4.22
C ASN A 120 -26.11 -32.16 -4.07
N PRO A 121 -25.24 -31.85 -3.08
CA PRO A 121 -24.01 -32.63 -2.87
C PRO A 121 -24.34 -34.07 -2.47
N ASP A 122 -23.76 -35.04 -3.17
CA ASP A 122 -23.82 -36.46 -2.83
C ASP A 122 -22.49 -36.93 -2.24
N GLU A 123 -22.51 -37.58 -1.08
CA GLU A 123 -21.33 -38.16 -0.43
C GLU A 123 -20.68 -39.27 -1.27
N ALA A 124 -21.45 -39.92 -2.15
CA ALA A 124 -20.94 -40.94 -3.07
C ALA A 124 -20.29 -40.36 -4.33
N CYS A 125 -20.33 -39.05 -4.55
CA CYS A 125 -19.70 -38.40 -5.69
C CYS A 125 -18.17 -38.43 -5.54
N ALA A 126 -17.49 -39.06 -6.49
CA ALA A 126 -16.02 -39.14 -6.49
C ALA A 126 -15.35 -37.79 -6.79
N VAL A 127 -16.11 -36.84 -7.33
CA VAL A 127 -15.64 -35.50 -7.73
C VAL A 127 -16.09 -34.48 -6.70
N SER A 128 -15.14 -33.84 -6.03
CA SER A 128 -15.47 -32.81 -5.03
C SER A 128 -16.10 -31.56 -5.67
N GLN A 129 -16.83 -30.77 -4.88
CA GLN A 129 -17.43 -29.50 -5.33
C GLN A 129 -16.40 -28.56 -5.99
N LYS A 130 -15.17 -28.51 -5.45
CA LYS A 130 -14.05 -27.78 -6.05
C LYS A 130 -13.83 -28.19 -7.50
N HIS A 131 -13.73 -29.50 -7.74
CA HIS A 131 -13.50 -30.02 -9.09
C HIS A 131 -14.72 -29.78 -9.99
N LEU A 132 -15.96 -29.94 -9.51
CA LEU A 132 -17.15 -29.63 -10.31
C LEU A 132 -17.15 -28.19 -10.85
N ILE A 133 -16.76 -27.20 -10.03
CA ILE A 133 -16.60 -25.80 -10.46
C ILE A 133 -15.48 -25.68 -11.50
N LEU A 134 -14.34 -26.35 -11.30
CA LEU A 134 -13.22 -26.35 -12.25
C LEU A 134 -13.60 -26.99 -13.60
N LEU A 135 -14.45 -28.03 -13.61
CA LEU A 135 -14.95 -28.65 -14.83
C LEU A 135 -15.83 -27.67 -15.62
N ILE A 136 -16.81 -27.03 -14.95
CA ILE A 136 -17.64 -25.99 -15.57
C ILE A 136 -16.76 -24.84 -16.10
N LYS A 137 -15.78 -24.40 -15.32
CA LYS A 137 -14.81 -23.37 -15.73
C LYS A 137 -13.97 -23.80 -16.91
N GLY A 138 -13.53 -25.05 -16.97
CA GLY A 138 -12.79 -25.59 -18.10
C GLY A 138 -13.60 -25.56 -19.39
N LEU A 139 -14.88 -25.96 -19.33
CA LEU A 139 -15.81 -25.91 -20.46
C LEU A 139 -16.07 -24.48 -20.94
N CYS A 140 -16.23 -23.54 -20.01
CA CYS A 140 -16.53 -22.14 -20.32
C CYS A 140 -15.30 -21.30 -20.68
N THR A 141 -14.07 -21.79 -20.48
CA THR A 141 -12.83 -21.09 -20.87
C THR A 141 -12.05 -21.80 -21.98
N GLY A 142 -12.42 -23.04 -22.32
CA GLY A 142 -11.72 -23.86 -23.31
C GLY A 142 -10.31 -24.24 -22.86
N CYS A 143 -10.10 -24.42 -21.57
CA CYS A 143 -8.82 -24.80 -20.98
C CYS A 143 -9.05 -25.91 -19.97
N SER A 144 -8.40 -27.06 -20.15
CA SER A 144 -8.46 -28.13 -19.17
C SER A 144 -7.83 -27.70 -17.84
N ARG A 145 -8.44 -28.12 -16.71
CA ARG A 145 -8.08 -27.65 -15.36
C ARG A 145 -7.74 -28.77 -14.38
N LEU A 146 -7.69 -30.02 -14.85
CA LEU A 146 -7.27 -31.15 -14.01
C LEU A 146 -5.78 -31.40 -14.17
N ASP A 147 -5.10 -31.55 -13.05
CA ASP A 147 -3.67 -31.89 -13.03
C ASP A 147 -3.45 -33.38 -13.28
N ARG A 148 -2.23 -33.76 -13.66
CA ARG A 148 -1.87 -35.16 -13.95
C ARG A 148 -2.22 -36.12 -12.80
N THR A 149 -2.02 -35.68 -11.57
CA THR A 149 -2.37 -36.47 -10.37
C THR A 149 -3.87 -36.70 -10.30
N GLU A 150 -4.68 -35.65 -10.49
CA GLU A 150 -6.14 -35.72 -10.47
C GLU A 150 -6.68 -36.63 -11.58
N ILE A 151 -6.11 -36.55 -12.78
CA ILE A 151 -6.44 -37.46 -13.90
C ILE A 151 -6.19 -38.91 -13.50
N ILE A 152 -5.01 -39.22 -12.94
CA ILE A 152 -4.67 -40.57 -12.49
C ILE A 152 -5.66 -41.04 -11.40
N THR A 153 -6.01 -40.16 -10.46
CA THR A 153 -6.96 -40.47 -9.39
C THR A 153 -8.36 -40.74 -9.93
N PHE A 154 -8.91 -39.88 -10.79
CA PHE A 154 -10.23 -40.11 -11.40
C PHE A 154 -10.25 -41.36 -12.29
N THR A 155 -9.17 -41.65 -13.01
CA THR A 155 -9.02 -42.90 -13.76
C THR A 155 -9.05 -44.12 -12.84
N ALA A 156 -8.35 -44.09 -11.70
CA ALA A 156 -8.35 -45.18 -10.73
C ALA A 156 -9.72 -45.35 -10.05
N MET A 157 -10.40 -44.25 -9.72
CA MET A 157 -11.75 -44.26 -9.14
C MET A 157 -12.77 -44.82 -10.14
N MET A 158 -12.68 -44.44 -11.41
CA MET A 158 -13.54 -45.00 -12.46
C MET A 158 -13.32 -46.51 -12.65
N LYS A 159 -12.07 -47.00 -12.59
CA LYS A 159 -11.74 -48.43 -12.69
C LYS A 159 -12.24 -49.26 -11.50
N SER A 160 -12.27 -48.67 -10.30
CA SER A 160 -12.67 -49.35 -9.07
C SER A 160 -14.16 -49.22 -8.73
N ALA A 161 -14.88 -48.36 -9.45
CA ALA A 161 -16.31 -48.15 -9.27
C ALA A 161 -17.14 -49.34 -9.76
N LYS A 162 -18.33 -49.50 -9.17
CA LYS A 162 -19.31 -50.49 -9.63
C LYS A 162 -19.83 -50.06 -11.01
N LEU A 163 -19.77 -50.97 -11.97
CA LEU A 163 -20.21 -50.72 -13.34
C LEU A 163 -21.74 -50.80 -13.46
N PRO A 164 -22.40 -49.85 -14.14
CA PRO A 164 -23.83 -49.95 -14.49
C PRO A 164 -24.11 -51.26 -15.25
N GLN A 165 -25.32 -51.82 -15.14
CA GLN A 165 -25.68 -53.08 -15.81
C GLN A 165 -25.63 -52.97 -17.35
N THR A 166 -25.66 -51.75 -17.88
CA THR A 166 -25.44 -51.38 -19.29
C THR A 166 -23.97 -51.41 -19.71
N VAL A 167 -23.01 -51.47 -18.77
CA VAL A 167 -21.56 -51.60 -19.02
C VAL A 167 -21.11 -53.01 -18.66
N LYS A 168 -21.23 -53.97 -19.58
CA LYS A 168 -20.79 -55.35 -19.30
C LYS A 168 -19.25 -55.43 -19.32
N THR A 169 -18.67 -55.84 -18.18
CA THR A 169 -17.31 -56.42 -17.98
C THR A 169 -16.16 -55.85 -18.83
N LEU A 170 -15.50 -54.81 -18.30
CA LEU A 170 -14.17 -54.32 -18.73
C LEU A 170 -13.00 -55.21 -18.28
N SER A 171 -13.23 -56.46 -17.84
CA SER A 171 -12.25 -57.23 -17.07
C SER A 171 -11.40 -58.26 -17.83
N ASP A 172 -11.48 -58.41 -19.16
CA ASP A 172 -10.63 -59.37 -19.89
C ASP A 172 -10.33 -58.92 -21.34
N VAL A 173 -9.54 -57.85 -21.56
CA VAL A 173 -8.95 -57.56 -22.90
C VAL A 173 -7.59 -56.85 -22.76
N GLU A 174 -6.66 -57.47 -22.04
CA GLU A 174 -5.24 -57.37 -22.41
C GLU A 174 -5.00 -58.55 -23.39
N ASP A 175 -4.38 -58.29 -24.53
CA ASP A 175 -4.20 -59.21 -25.67
C ASP A 175 -5.40 -59.45 -26.60
N GLN A 176 -5.65 -58.49 -27.50
CA GLN A 176 -6.01 -58.84 -28.87
C GLN A 176 -5.66 -57.73 -29.88
N LYS A 177 -4.91 -58.16 -30.89
CA LYS A 177 -4.31 -57.41 -31.99
C LYS A 177 -5.36 -56.89 -32.96
N GLU A 178 -5.15 -55.67 -33.45
CA GLU A 178 -5.93 -54.91 -34.43
C GLU A 178 -6.56 -55.76 -35.55
N LEU A 179 -7.87 -55.59 -35.77
CA LEU A 179 -8.56 -55.80 -37.04
C LEU A 179 -9.69 -54.76 -37.16
N PRO A 180 -9.82 -54.02 -38.28
CA PRO A 180 -10.80 -52.96 -38.44
C PRO A 180 -12.19 -53.55 -38.75
N SER A 181 -13.22 -53.08 -38.04
CA SER A 181 -14.62 -53.34 -38.40
C SER A 181 -15.24 -52.10 -39.07
N PRO A 182 -16.15 -52.27 -40.04
CA PRO A 182 -16.71 -51.17 -40.80
C PRO A 182 -17.74 -50.40 -39.96
N VAL A 183 -17.58 -49.07 -39.92
CA VAL A 183 -18.53 -48.13 -39.32
C VAL A 183 -19.87 -48.24 -40.04
N SER A 184 -20.95 -48.54 -39.31
CA SER A 184 -22.31 -48.62 -39.84
C SER A 184 -22.82 -47.24 -40.28
N ALA A 185 -23.41 -47.20 -41.49
CA ALA A 185 -23.87 -45.99 -42.15
C ALA A 185 -25.12 -45.34 -41.51
N GLU A 186 -25.76 -46.01 -40.54
CA GLU A 186 -27.01 -45.57 -39.91
C GLU A 186 -26.83 -44.43 -38.88
N LEU A 187 -25.71 -44.38 -38.16
CA LEU A 187 -25.41 -43.28 -37.22
C LEU A 187 -25.19 -41.95 -37.96
N ARG A 188 -24.53 -41.98 -39.12
CA ARG A 188 -24.39 -40.80 -40.00
C ARG A 188 -25.74 -40.27 -40.49
N GLN A 189 -26.74 -41.13 -40.65
CA GLN A 189 -28.04 -40.74 -41.17
C GLN A 189 -28.90 -40.04 -40.09
N LYS A 190 -28.84 -40.52 -38.84
CA LYS A 190 -29.44 -39.86 -37.67
C LYS A 190 -28.77 -38.50 -37.37
N GLU A 191 -27.43 -38.44 -37.46
CA GLU A 191 -26.66 -37.22 -37.21
C GLU A 191 -26.95 -36.14 -38.29
N VAL A 192 -27.06 -36.54 -39.57
CA VAL A 192 -27.42 -35.62 -40.66
C VAL A 192 -28.87 -35.15 -40.57
N GLN A 193 -29.82 -36.00 -40.16
CA GLN A 193 -31.21 -35.60 -39.96
C GLN A 193 -31.39 -34.64 -38.77
N MET A 194 -30.68 -34.86 -37.67
CA MET A 194 -30.70 -33.95 -36.52
C MET A 194 -30.04 -32.61 -36.82
N ASN A 195 -28.91 -32.62 -37.55
CA ASN A 195 -28.21 -31.41 -37.99
C ASN A 195 -29.03 -30.59 -39.03
N PHE A 196 -29.78 -31.25 -39.91
CA PHE A 196 -30.64 -30.59 -40.88
C PHE A 196 -31.87 -29.94 -40.22
N LEU A 197 -32.49 -30.62 -39.25
CA LEU A 197 -33.63 -30.09 -38.51
C LEU A 197 -33.23 -28.89 -37.61
N ASN A 198 -32.06 -28.96 -36.97
CA ASN A 198 -31.52 -27.88 -36.14
C ASN A 198 -31.04 -26.66 -36.97
N GLN A 199 -30.60 -26.87 -38.21
CA GLN A 199 -30.35 -25.76 -39.15
C GLN A 199 -31.65 -25.06 -39.59
N LEU A 200 -32.78 -25.78 -39.66
CA LEU A 200 -34.08 -25.22 -40.05
C LEU A 200 -34.83 -24.53 -38.90
N THR A 201 -34.61 -24.94 -37.64
CA THR A 201 -35.20 -24.31 -36.44
C THR A 201 -34.32 -23.24 -35.80
N SER A 202 -33.08 -23.05 -36.28
CA SER A 202 -32.21 -21.92 -35.95
C SER A 202 -32.78 -20.62 -36.55
N VAL A 203 -33.89 -20.13 -35.99
CA VAL A 203 -34.48 -18.83 -36.31
C VAL A 203 -33.42 -17.74 -36.11
N PHE A 204 -33.28 -16.89 -37.14
CA PHE A 204 -32.62 -15.59 -37.13
C PHE A 204 -32.48 -15.00 -35.71
N ASN A 205 -31.24 -14.88 -35.21
CA ASN A 205 -30.93 -14.09 -34.03
C ASN A 205 -30.25 -12.79 -34.50
N PRO A 206 -30.98 -11.70 -34.81
CA PRO A 206 -30.43 -10.48 -35.41
C PRO A 206 -29.72 -9.58 -34.38
N ARG A 207 -28.88 -10.16 -33.52
CA ARG A 207 -27.98 -9.41 -32.61
C ARG A 207 -26.49 -9.62 -32.88
N MET A 208 -26.13 -10.44 -33.87
CA MET A 208 -24.75 -10.56 -34.35
C MET A 208 -24.53 -9.82 -35.68
N ALA A 209 -24.89 -8.54 -35.71
CA ALA A 209 -24.31 -7.58 -36.63
C ALA A 209 -24.36 -6.20 -35.98
N THR A 210 -23.24 -5.48 -36.09
CA THR A 210 -22.94 -4.10 -35.63
C THR A 210 -22.76 -3.87 -34.12
N SER A 211 -21.56 -4.21 -33.64
CA SER A 211 -20.83 -3.30 -32.74
C SER A 211 -19.38 -3.21 -33.19
N SER A 212 -19.17 -2.49 -34.30
CA SER A 212 -17.89 -1.88 -34.61
C SER A 212 -17.86 -0.48 -33.99
N ILE A 213 -16.73 -0.17 -33.34
CA ILE A 213 -16.24 1.15 -32.89
C ILE A 213 -16.71 1.60 -31.50
N LEU A 214 -15.91 1.27 -30.48
CA LEU A 214 -15.45 2.25 -29.50
C LEU A 214 -13.92 2.14 -29.45
N GLN A 215 -13.24 3.16 -30.00
CA GLN A 215 -11.83 3.42 -29.77
C GLN A 215 -11.61 3.64 -28.27
N GLN A 216 -10.85 2.76 -27.63
CA GLN A 216 -10.06 3.13 -26.47
C GLN A 216 -8.63 3.41 -26.93
N SER A 217 -8.10 4.51 -26.42
CA SER A 217 -6.83 5.17 -26.72
C SER A 217 -5.63 4.21 -26.78
N GLN A 218 -4.86 4.33 -27.88
CA GLN A 218 -3.49 3.85 -27.98
C GLN A 218 -2.62 4.47 -26.87
N GLY A 219 -2.12 3.64 -25.96
CA GLY A 219 -0.79 3.78 -25.41
C GLY A 219 0.13 2.90 -26.25
N GLU A 220 1.26 3.46 -26.69
CA GLU A 220 2.25 2.82 -27.54
C GLU A 220 2.79 1.52 -26.90
N GLY A 221 2.74 0.43 -27.65
CA GLY A 221 3.28 -0.88 -27.29
C GLY A 221 3.39 -1.75 -28.53
N GLU A 222 4.63 -2.09 -28.85
CA GLU A 222 5.20 -2.85 -29.97
C GLU A 222 4.28 -3.70 -30.86
N ILE A 223 4.40 -3.47 -32.17
CA ILE A 223 3.81 -4.25 -33.25
C ILE A 223 4.48 -5.63 -33.30
N GLU A 224 3.77 -6.70 -32.91
CA GLU A 224 4.11 -8.07 -33.30
C GLU A 224 3.45 -8.43 -34.64
N ASP A 225 4.23 -9.07 -35.52
CA ASP A 225 3.92 -9.50 -36.90
C ASP A 225 2.65 -10.36 -37.05
N PRO A 226 2.01 -10.38 -38.25
CA PRO A 226 0.76 -11.10 -38.48
C PRO A 226 0.98 -12.63 -38.53
N SER A 227 0.26 -13.36 -37.67
CA SER A 227 0.25 -14.82 -37.62
C SER A 227 -0.48 -15.47 -38.81
N SER A 228 -0.08 -16.69 -39.15
CA SER A 228 -0.59 -17.49 -40.28
C SER A 228 -2.11 -17.76 -40.23
N PRO A 229 -2.79 -18.00 -41.38
CA PRO A 229 -4.25 -18.15 -41.45
C PRO A 229 -4.83 -19.30 -40.62
N ASP A 230 -4.04 -20.33 -40.30
CA ASP A 230 -4.48 -21.48 -39.50
C ASP A 230 -4.67 -21.15 -38.01
N GLN A 231 -3.83 -20.30 -37.41
CA GLN A 231 -3.95 -19.93 -35.99
C GLN A 231 -5.19 -19.06 -35.73
N ALA A 232 -5.51 -18.15 -36.66
CA ALA A 232 -6.73 -17.34 -36.60
C ALA A 232 -8.00 -18.21 -36.69
N SER A 233 -7.95 -19.31 -37.43
CA SER A 233 -9.07 -20.25 -37.57
C SER A 233 -9.32 -21.06 -36.28
N VAL A 234 -8.25 -21.52 -35.62
CA VAL A 234 -8.29 -22.25 -34.33
C VAL A 234 -8.82 -21.35 -33.21
N ALA A 235 -8.34 -20.10 -33.14
CA ALA A 235 -8.82 -19.12 -32.17
C ALA A 235 -10.32 -18.83 -32.34
N LYS A 236 -10.79 -18.71 -33.59
CA LYS A 236 -12.21 -18.48 -33.91
C LYS A 236 -13.08 -19.67 -33.53
N THR A 237 -12.64 -20.90 -33.78
CA THR A 237 -13.36 -22.12 -33.39
C THR A 237 -13.45 -22.27 -31.87
N LYS A 238 -12.34 -22.01 -31.16
CA LYS A 238 -12.32 -22.00 -29.68
C LYS A 238 -13.27 -20.95 -29.09
N SER A 239 -13.33 -19.76 -29.69
CA SER A 239 -14.27 -18.71 -29.28
C SER A 239 -15.74 -19.12 -29.43
N ILE A 240 -16.09 -19.83 -30.52
CA ILE A 240 -17.46 -20.34 -30.73
C ILE A 240 -17.82 -21.42 -29.70
N PHE A 241 -16.89 -22.35 -29.42
CA PHE A 241 -17.05 -23.36 -28.37
C PHE A 241 -17.33 -22.74 -26.99
N ILE A 242 -16.52 -21.75 -26.60
CA ILE A 242 -16.69 -21.00 -25.34
C ILE A 242 -18.07 -20.34 -25.31
N ALA A 243 -18.45 -19.63 -26.37
CA ALA A 243 -19.74 -18.93 -26.43
C ALA A 243 -20.94 -19.88 -26.30
N GLN A 244 -20.88 -21.06 -26.92
CA GLN A 244 -21.94 -22.08 -26.81
C GLN A 244 -22.05 -22.64 -25.38
N ASN A 245 -20.93 -22.95 -24.73
CA ASN A 245 -20.96 -23.47 -23.36
C ASN A 245 -21.44 -22.41 -22.36
N VAL A 246 -21.07 -21.14 -22.56
CA VAL A 246 -21.59 -20.03 -21.75
C VAL A 246 -23.10 -19.86 -21.94
N ALA A 247 -23.60 -19.98 -23.17
CA ALA A 247 -25.04 -19.95 -23.44
C ALA A 247 -25.76 -21.12 -22.76
N SER A 248 -25.23 -22.35 -22.88
CA SER A 248 -25.77 -23.53 -22.19
C SER A 248 -25.79 -23.35 -20.67
N LEU A 249 -24.72 -22.79 -20.09
CA LEU A 249 -24.66 -22.49 -18.65
C LEU A 249 -25.74 -21.48 -18.23
N GLN A 250 -26.00 -20.46 -19.06
CA GLN A 250 -27.05 -19.48 -18.80
C GLN A 250 -28.46 -20.08 -18.94
N GLU A 251 -28.70 -20.90 -19.97
CA GLU A 251 -29.97 -21.62 -20.17
C GLU A 251 -30.33 -22.54 -19.00
N LEU A 252 -29.33 -23.21 -18.43
CA LEU A 252 -29.50 -24.12 -17.29
C LEU A 252 -29.66 -23.39 -15.94
N GLY A 253 -29.75 -22.06 -15.94
CA GLY A 253 -29.79 -21.27 -14.71
C GLY A 253 -28.50 -21.36 -13.89
N GLY A 254 -27.38 -21.71 -14.53
CA GLY A 254 -26.11 -22.00 -13.87
C GLY A 254 -25.59 -20.83 -13.02
N SER A 255 -25.86 -19.59 -13.43
CA SER A 255 -25.52 -18.40 -12.65
C SER A 255 -26.12 -18.39 -11.23
N GLU A 256 -27.41 -18.72 -11.09
CA GLU A 256 -28.08 -18.75 -9.78
C GLU A 256 -27.61 -19.94 -8.94
N LYS A 257 -27.49 -21.12 -9.56
CA LYS A 257 -27.04 -22.34 -8.90
C LYS A 257 -25.60 -22.22 -8.38
N LEU A 258 -24.71 -21.63 -9.19
CA LEU A 258 -23.32 -21.38 -8.82
C LEU A 258 -23.18 -20.34 -7.70
N LEU A 259 -23.92 -19.23 -7.77
CA LEU A 259 -23.93 -18.24 -6.69
C LEU A 259 -24.46 -18.83 -5.39
N ARG A 260 -25.54 -19.63 -5.46
CA ARG A 260 -26.09 -20.36 -4.30
C ARG A 260 -25.09 -21.36 -3.73
N ALA A 261 -24.33 -22.06 -4.57
CA ALA A 261 -23.27 -22.95 -4.12
C ALA A 261 -22.18 -22.17 -3.37
N CYS A 262 -21.73 -21.03 -3.90
CA CYS A 262 -20.76 -20.16 -3.22
C CYS A 262 -21.27 -19.62 -1.88
N LEU A 263 -22.55 -19.23 -1.79
CA LEU A 263 -23.16 -18.74 -0.56
C LEU A 263 -23.32 -19.82 0.52
N ASN A 264 -23.27 -21.10 0.14
CA ASN A 264 -23.42 -22.24 1.07
C ASN A 264 -22.09 -22.97 1.36
N LEU A 265 -20.95 -22.42 0.97
CA LEU A 265 -19.64 -23.00 1.27
C LEU A 265 -19.39 -23.01 2.79
N PRO A 266 -18.99 -24.13 3.40
CA PRO A 266 -19.14 -24.37 4.84
C PRO A 266 -18.31 -23.42 5.73
N TYR A 267 -17.06 -23.11 5.37
CA TYR A 267 -16.22 -22.19 6.15
C TYR A 267 -16.57 -20.74 5.83
N PHE A 268 -16.95 -20.47 4.58
CA PHE A 268 -17.33 -19.14 4.15
C PHE A 268 -18.70 -18.69 4.70
N LEU A 269 -19.66 -19.61 4.84
CA LEU A 269 -21.01 -19.38 5.35
C LEU A 269 -21.00 -18.76 6.76
N ARG A 270 -20.00 -19.10 7.59
CA ARG A 270 -19.81 -18.48 8.91
C ARG A 270 -19.59 -16.96 8.80
N TYR A 271 -18.84 -16.51 7.80
CA TYR A 271 -18.58 -15.10 7.55
C TYR A 271 -19.79 -14.41 6.91
N ILE A 272 -20.52 -15.11 6.04
CA ILE A 272 -21.77 -14.62 5.44
C ILE A 272 -22.81 -14.30 6.52
N ASN A 273 -23.11 -15.25 7.40
CA ASN A 273 -24.12 -15.07 8.45
C ASN A 273 -23.73 -13.91 9.40
N ARG A 274 -22.46 -13.86 9.82
CA ARG A 274 -21.95 -12.78 10.69
C ARG A 274 -21.99 -11.40 10.02
N PHE A 275 -21.71 -11.34 8.71
CA PHE A 275 -21.80 -10.10 7.95
C PHE A 275 -23.25 -9.62 7.87
N GLN A 276 -24.19 -10.51 7.53
CA GLN A 276 -25.60 -10.18 7.45
C GLN A 276 -26.18 -9.71 8.79
N ASP A 277 -25.81 -10.37 9.90
CA ASP A 277 -26.21 -9.95 11.25
C ASP A 277 -25.72 -8.53 11.59
N ALA A 278 -24.46 -8.22 11.25
CA ALA A 278 -23.86 -6.91 11.49
C ALA A 278 -24.56 -5.80 10.69
N VAL A 279 -24.84 -6.05 9.40
CA VAL A 279 -25.55 -5.09 8.54
C VAL A 279 -27.01 -4.90 8.99
N ALA A 280 -27.71 -6.00 9.29
CA ALA A 280 -29.12 -5.95 9.71
C ALA A 280 -29.33 -5.22 11.04
N ALA A 281 -28.42 -5.42 12.00
CA ALA A 281 -28.46 -4.74 13.29
C ALA A 281 -27.88 -3.31 13.23
N ASN A 282 -27.37 -2.85 12.07
CA ASN A 282 -26.53 -1.65 11.94
C ASN A 282 -25.46 -1.59 13.04
N SER A 283 -24.86 -2.75 13.31
CA SER A 283 -24.02 -3.06 14.44
C SER A 283 -22.59 -3.36 13.98
N PHE A 284 -21.67 -3.33 14.94
CA PHE A 284 -20.27 -3.64 14.70
C PHE A 284 -20.06 -5.09 14.27
N PHE A 285 -18.97 -5.30 13.54
CA PHE A 285 -18.47 -6.61 13.14
C PHE A 285 -17.93 -7.41 14.32
N ILE A 286 -18.33 -8.70 14.41
CA ILE A 286 -17.81 -9.62 15.44
C ILE A 286 -16.44 -10.15 15.00
N MET A 287 -15.41 -9.39 15.33
CA MET A 287 -14.00 -9.72 15.10
C MET A 287 -13.44 -10.63 16.21
N PRO A 288 -12.39 -11.43 15.93
CA PRO A 288 -11.61 -12.08 16.98
C PRO A 288 -11.11 -11.03 17.98
N ALA A 289 -11.24 -11.32 19.28
CA ALA A 289 -10.95 -10.36 20.35
C ALA A 289 -9.78 -10.79 21.24
N THR A 290 -9.56 -12.10 21.35
CA THR A 290 -8.54 -12.68 22.22
C THR A 290 -7.56 -13.54 21.43
N VAL A 291 -6.41 -13.85 22.03
CA VAL A 291 -5.42 -14.77 21.45
C VAL A 291 -6.03 -16.17 21.23
N ALA A 292 -6.95 -16.61 22.11
CA ALA A 292 -7.64 -17.89 21.98
C ALA A 292 -8.58 -17.89 20.76
N ASP A 293 -9.38 -16.83 20.58
CA ASP A 293 -10.26 -16.69 19.42
C ASP A 293 -9.47 -16.64 18.11
N ALA A 294 -8.37 -15.87 18.10
CA ALA A 294 -7.48 -15.76 16.95
C ALA A 294 -6.85 -17.13 16.61
N THR A 295 -6.39 -17.88 17.61
CA THR A 295 -5.84 -19.23 17.40
C THR A 295 -6.90 -20.18 16.82
N ALA A 296 -8.14 -20.12 17.29
CA ALA A 296 -9.24 -20.94 16.77
C ALA A 296 -9.58 -20.60 15.32
N VAL A 297 -9.55 -19.32 14.95
CA VAL A 297 -9.79 -18.86 13.57
C VAL A 297 -8.64 -19.25 12.64
N ARG A 298 -7.37 -19.14 13.09
CA ARG A 298 -6.18 -19.56 12.34
C ARG A 298 -6.24 -21.02 11.89
N ASN A 299 -6.75 -21.91 12.74
CA ASN A 299 -6.84 -23.34 12.43
C ASN A 299 -7.76 -23.63 11.22
N GLY A 300 -8.64 -22.69 10.83
CA GLY A 300 -9.51 -22.82 9.67
C GLY A 300 -8.99 -22.14 8.40
N PHE A 301 -7.79 -21.55 8.40
CA PHE A 301 -7.28 -20.79 7.25
C PHE A 301 -7.19 -21.63 5.97
N HIS A 302 -6.59 -22.81 6.03
CA HIS A 302 -6.46 -23.66 4.85
C HIS A 302 -7.81 -24.00 4.21
N SER A 303 -8.81 -24.36 5.02
CA SER A 303 -10.17 -24.63 4.51
C SER A 303 -10.85 -23.38 3.95
N LEU A 304 -10.61 -22.21 4.55
CA LEU A 304 -11.10 -20.94 4.03
C LEU A 304 -10.43 -20.55 2.70
N VAL A 305 -9.13 -20.85 2.50
CA VAL A 305 -8.45 -20.66 1.21
C VAL A 305 -9.16 -21.45 0.11
N ILE A 306 -9.59 -22.69 0.39
CA ILE A 306 -10.31 -23.53 -0.56
C ILE A 306 -11.66 -22.91 -0.91
N ASP A 307 -12.46 -22.54 0.08
CA ASP A 307 -13.79 -21.93 -0.14
C ASP A 307 -13.69 -20.61 -0.91
N VAL A 308 -12.78 -19.72 -0.52
CA VAL A 308 -12.56 -18.42 -1.20
C VAL A 308 -12.04 -18.63 -2.63
N THR A 309 -11.19 -19.63 -2.85
CA THR A 309 -10.72 -19.97 -4.21
C THR A 309 -11.87 -20.49 -5.07
N MET A 310 -12.75 -21.34 -4.52
CA MET A 310 -13.95 -21.80 -5.23
C MET A 310 -14.89 -20.65 -5.60
N ALA A 311 -15.08 -19.67 -4.70
CA ALA A 311 -15.85 -18.47 -4.98
C ALA A 311 -15.21 -17.64 -6.12
N LEU A 312 -13.90 -17.42 -6.06
CA LEU A 312 -13.15 -16.70 -7.12
C LEU A 312 -13.25 -17.42 -8.47
N ASP A 313 -13.07 -18.74 -8.49
CA ASP A 313 -13.18 -19.54 -9.71
C ASP A 313 -14.58 -19.45 -10.32
N THR A 314 -15.62 -19.45 -9.48
CA THR A 314 -17.01 -19.28 -9.91
C THR A 314 -17.27 -17.90 -10.49
N LEU A 315 -16.80 -16.84 -9.81
CA LEU A 315 -17.01 -15.45 -10.24
C LEU A 315 -16.24 -15.09 -11.51
N SER A 316 -15.14 -15.79 -11.79
CA SER A 316 -14.38 -15.64 -13.04
C SER A 316 -15.14 -16.16 -14.27
N LEU A 317 -16.26 -16.86 -14.09
CA LEU A 317 -17.15 -17.25 -15.17
C LEU A 317 -18.04 -16.06 -15.60
N PRO A 318 -18.49 -15.99 -16.86
CA PRO A 318 -19.43 -14.97 -17.33
C PRO A 318 -20.87 -15.25 -16.83
N VAL A 319 -21.04 -15.36 -15.51
CA VAL A 319 -22.28 -15.73 -14.83
C VAL A 319 -22.97 -14.57 -14.13
N LEU A 320 -22.29 -13.41 -14.01
CA LEU A 320 -22.79 -12.27 -13.24
C LEU A 320 -23.97 -11.55 -13.93
N GLU A 321 -23.97 -11.44 -15.26
CA GLU A 321 -25.05 -10.76 -16.00
C GLU A 321 -26.22 -11.72 -16.33
N PRO A 322 -27.48 -11.24 -16.36
CA PRO A 322 -27.92 -9.89 -16.03
C PRO A 322 -27.93 -9.63 -14.52
N LEU A 323 -27.38 -8.50 -14.06
CA LEU A 323 -27.45 -8.07 -12.66
C LEU A 323 -28.88 -7.58 -12.32
N THR A 324 -29.77 -8.51 -11.96
CA THR A 324 -31.09 -8.20 -11.38
C THR A 324 -30.94 -7.68 -9.94
N PRO A 325 -31.93 -6.96 -9.37
CA PRO A 325 -31.83 -6.48 -7.99
C PRO A 325 -31.56 -7.57 -6.96
N THR A 326 -32.17 -8.75 -7.11
CA THR A 326 -31.93 -9.93 -6.26
C THR A 326 -30.51 -10.44 -6.41
N ARG A 327 -30.04 -10.62 -7.65
CA ARG A 327 -28.67 -11.07 -7.91
C ARG A 327 -27.63 -10.05 -7.44
N LEU A 328 -27.91 -8.76 -7.58
CA LEU A 328 -27.05 -7.69 -7.10
C LEU A 328 -26.89 -7.75 -5.58
N GLN A 329 -27.97 -8.05 -4.84
CA GLN A 329 -27.89 -8.31 -3.40
C GLN A 329 -27.05 -9.54 -3.08
N ASP A 330 -27.29 -10.67 -3.73
CA ASP A 330 -26.55 -11.93 -3.50
C ASP A 330 -25.05 -11.77 -3.76
N VAL A 331 -24.69 -11.16 -4.89
CA VAL A 331 -23.31 -10.89 -5.29
C VAL A 331 -22.66 -9.86 -4.35
N THR A 332 -23.42 -8.87 -3.86
CA THR A 332 -22.91 -7.92 -2.87
C THR A 332 -22.66 -8.59 -1.51
N VAL A 333 -23.57 -9.44 -1.05
CA VAL A 333 -23.39 -10.24 0.17
C VAL A 333 -22.14 -11.12 0.03
N LEU A 334 -21.98 -11.80 -1.12
CA LEU A 334 -20.81 -12.61 -1.40
C LEU A 334 -19.51 -11.79 -1.31
N ALA A 335 -19.44 -10.65 -2.03
CA ALA A 335 -18.25 -9.79 -2.03
C ALA A 335 -17.90 -9.26 -0.64
N LEU A 336 -18.88 -8.73 0.09
CA LEU A 336 -18.64 -8.09 1.38
C LEU A 336 -18.39 -9.11 2.49
N SER A 337 -18.99 -10.30 2.42
CA SER A 337 -18.65 -11.40 3.33
C SER A 337 -17.24 -11.92 3.06
N CYS A 338 -16.79 -11.89 1.80
CA CYS A 338 -15.43 -12.23 1.41
C CYS A 338 -14.44 -11.20 1.95
N LEU A 339 -14.74 -9.91 1.76
CA LEU A 339 -13.96 -8.81 2.34
C LEU A 339 -13.91 -8.90 3.87
N TYR A 340 -15.05 -9.21 4.50
CA TYR A 340 -15.18 -9.46 5.94
C TYR A 340 -14.29 -10.60 6.43
N ALA A 341 -14.22 -11.71 5.68
CA ALA A 341 -13.32 -12.81 5.97
C ALA A 341 -11.85 -12.36 5.89
N GLY A 342 -11.47 -11.62 4.83
CA GLY A 342 -10.12 -11.08 4.67
C GLY A 342 -9.70 -10.16 5.82
N VAL A 343 -10.55 -9.22 6.24
CA VAL A 343 -10.26 -8.33 7.37
C VAL A 343 -10.23 -9.08 8.71
N SER A 344 -11.05 -10.12 8.89
CA SER A 344 -11.02 -10.97 10.08
C SER A 344 -9.72 -11.77 10.17
N VAL A 345 -9.21 -12.26 9.04
CA VAL A 345 -7.91 -12.96 8.96
C VAL A 345 -6.78 -11.99 9.28
N ALA A 346 -6.78 -10.78 8.71
CA ALA A 346 -5.77 -9.77 9.02
C ALA A 346 -5.79 -9.35 10.49
N THR A 347 -6.98 -9.20 11.09
CA THR A 347 -7.16 -8.91 12.51
C THR A 347 -6.66 -10.06 13.39
N CYS A 348 -6.94 -11.31 13.00
CA CYS A 348 -6.43 -12.52 13.66
C CYS A 348 -4.89 -12.54 13.69
N VAL A 349 -4.24 -12.31 12.53
CA VAL A 349 -2.78 -12.24 12.43
C VAL A 349 -2.21 -11.11 13.28
N ALA A 350 -2.87 -9.94 13.30
CA ALA A 350 -2.47 -8.81 14.14
C ALA A 350 -2.51 -9.16 15.65
N ILE A 351 -3.58 -9.80 16.11
CA ILE A 351 -3.73 -10.22 17.52
C ILE A 351 -2.67 -11.26 17.89
N LEU A 352 -2.41 -12.24 17.03
CA LEU A 352 -1.39 -13.26 17.29
C LEU A 352 0.01 -12.64 17.37
N HIS A 353 0.37 -11.72 16.48
CA HIS A 353 1.64 -11.01 16.55
C HIS A 353 1.80 -10.19 17.85
N VAL A 354 0.74 -9.53 18.32
CA VAL A 354 0.77 -8.78 19.58
C VAL A 354 0.80 -9.72 20.80
N GLY A 355 0.17 -10.89 20.72
CA GLY A 355 0.14 -11.89 21.78
C GLY A 355 1.47 -12.64 21.97
N THR A 356 2.18 -12.95 20.88
CA THR A 356 3.45 -13.69 20.92
C THR A 356 4.54 -12.91 21.66
N THR A 357 4.54 -11.57 21.62
CA THR A 357 5.50 -10.75 22.39
C THR A 357 5.32 -10.83 23.90
N GLN A 358 4.21 -11.36 24.42
CA GLN A 358 4.01 -11.65 25.84
C GLN A 358 4.44 -13.07 26.25
N GLN A 359 4.55 -14.01 25.30
CA GLN A 359 4.90 -15.41 25.58
C GLN A 359 6.32 -15.73 25.12
N VAL A 360 7.32 -15.19 25.82
CA VAL A 360 8.70 -15.71 25.73
C VAL A 360 8.77 -17.00 26.53
N ARG A 361 8.51 -18.14 25.86
CA ARG A 361 9.04 -19.51 26.12
C ARG A 361 8.11 -20.56 25.52
N THR A 362 8.43 -21.03 24.32
CA THR A 362 8.40 -22.45 23.88
C THR A 362 8.87 -22.50 22.42
N GLY A 363 9.97 -23.21 22.15
CA GLY A 363 10.52 -23.35 20.82
C GLY A 363 9.85 -24.45 19.97
N SER A 364 10.19 -24.44 18.67
CA SER A 364 10.05 -25.53 17.67
C SER A 364 8.73 -25.70 16.88
N THR A 365 8.21 -24.66 16.19
CA THR A 365 7.22 -24.85 15.10
C THR A 365 7.35 -23.88 13.90
N SER A 366 8.54 -23.36 13.57
CA SER A 366 8.71 -22.31 12.56
C SER A 366 8.14 -22.63 11.18
N SER A 367 8.14 -23.89 10.73
CA SER A 367 7.62 -24.26 9.41
C SER A 367 6.09 -24.17 9.30
N LYS A 368 5.34 -24.55 10.34
CA LYS A 368 3.86 -24.45 10.33
C LYS A 368 3.36 -23.02 10.46
N GLU A 369 4.14 -22.15 11.10
CA GLU A 369 3.80 -20.74 11.26
C GLU A 369 3.87 -20.00 9.91
N GLU A 370 4.88 -20.28 9.09
CA GLU A 370 5.00 -19.75 7.72
C GLU A 370 3.83 -20.20 6.81
N ASP A 371 3.37 -21.45 6.93
CA ASP A 371 2.21 -21.95 6.18
C ASP A 371 0.93 -21.16 6.49
N TYR A 372 0.66 -20.87 7.78
CA TYR A 372 -0.51 -20.07 8.17
C TYR A 372 -0.41 -18.61 7.74
N GLU A 373 0.80 -18.02 7.77
CA GLU A 373 1.02 -16.68 7.22
C GLU A 373 0.77 -16.65 5.71
N ASN A 374 1.16 -17.71 4.99
CA ASN A 374 0.93 -17.84 3.56
C ASN A 374 -0.54 -18.02 3.21
N ASP A 375 -1.25 -18.88 3.94
CA ASP A 375 -2.70 -19.01 3.81
C ASP A 375 -3.39 -17.68 4.10
N ALA A 376 -2.98 -16.94 5.14
CA ALA A 376 -3.55 -15.64 5.48
C ALA A 376 -3.36 -14.60 4.37
N ALA A 377 -2.15 -14.52 3.80
CA ALA A 377 -1.86 -13.64 2.67
C ALA A 377 -2.69 -14.01 1.43
N THR A 378 -2.80 -15.31 1.14
CA THR A 378 -3.59 -15.84 0.02
C THR A 378 -5.08 -15.52 0.19
N ILE A 379 -5.64 -15.66 1.39
CA ILE A 379 -7.03 -15.31 1.68
C ILE A 379 -7.25 -13.82 1.43
N VAL A 380 -6.46 -12.93 2.06
CA VAL A 380 -6.63 -11.48 1.93
C VAL A 380 -6.56 -11.04 0.47
N GLN A 381 -5.60 -11.57 -0.31
CA GLN A 381 -5.45 -11.24 -1.72
C GLN A 381 -6.68 -11.66 -2.54
N LYS A 382 -7.10 -12.93 -2.40
CA LYS A 382 -8.27 -13.44 -3.14
C LYS A 382 -9.57 -12.74 -2.73
N CYS A 383 -9.72 -12.35 -1.47
CA CYS A 383 -10.86 -11.58 -0.99
C CYS A 383 -10.94 -10.20 -1.67
N LEU A 384 -9.81 -9.51 -1.81
CA LEU A 384 -9.75 -8.23 -2.51
C LEU A 384 -9.98 -8.40 -4.02
N GLU A 385 -9.43 -9.46 -4.63
CA GLU A 385 -9.66 -9.79 -6.03
C GLU A 385 -11.14 -10.06 -6.34
N ILE A 386 -11.83 -10.83 -5.47
CA ILE A 386 -13.27 -11.05 -5.56
C ILE A 386 -14.04 -9.73 -5.48
N TYR A 387 -13.68 -8.87 -4.52
CA TYR A 387 -14.32 -7.57 -4.33
C TYR A 387 -14.13 -6.66 -5.55
N ASP A 388 -12.91 -6.55 -6.09
CA ASP A 388 -12.61 -5.77 -7.29
C ASP A 388 -13.29 -6.34 -8.54
N MET A 389 -13.31 -7.67 -8.71
CA MET A 389 -13.99 -8.34 -9.85
C MET A 389 -15.48 -8.05 -9.87
N ILE A 390 -16.14 -8.16 -8.72
CA ILE A 390 -17.56 -7.83 -8.56
C ILE A 390 -17.79 -6.34 -8.74
N GLY A 391 -16.94 -5.49 -8.13
CA GLY A 391 -17.00 -4.05 -8.30
C GLY A 391 -16.92 -3.63 -9.78
N GLN A 392 -16.03 -4.25 -10.54
CA GLN A 392 -15.88 -3.99 -11.98
C GLN A 392 -17.07 -4.48 -12.80
N ALA A 393 -17.68 -5.62 -12.42
CA ALA A 393 -18.91 -6.09 -13.05
C ALA A 393 -20.09 -5.12 -12.78
N ILE A 394 -20.21 -4.60 -11.55
CA ILE A 394 -21.25 -3.63 -11.19
C ILE A 394 -21.00 -2.29 -11.92
N SER A 395 -19.77 -1.78 -11.93
CA SER A 395 -19.41 -0.49 -12.54
C SER A 395 -19.64 -0.46 -14.04
N SER A 396 -19.33 -1.56 -14.74
CA SER A 396 -19.50 -1.70 -16.19
C SER A 396 -20.94 -2.04 -16.60
N SER A 397 -21.79 -2.42 -15.65
CA SER A 397 -23.17 -2.79 -15.94
C SER A 397 -24.04 -1.57 -16.23
N ARG A 398 -24.79 -1.63 -17.34
CA ARG A 398 -25.81 -0.61 -17.64
C ARG A 398 -27.02 -0.65 -16.69
N ARG A 399 -27.22 -1.77 -15.98
CA ARG A 399 -28.35 -1.97 -15.06
C ARG A 399 -28.02 -1.63 -13.61
N ALA A 400 -26.77 -1.86 -13.22
CA ALA A 400 -26.31 -1.76 -11.83
C ALA A 400 -25.14 -0.77 -11.65
N GLY A 401 -24.74 -0.03 -12.68
CA GLY A 401 -23.75 1.05 -12.55
C GLY A 401 -24.29 2.27 -11.81
N GLY A 402 -23.48 3.31 -11.70
CA GLY A 402 -23.86 4.56 -11.03
C GLY A 402 -24.01 4.41 -9.52
N GLU A 403 -25.17 4.78 -8.96
CA GLU A 403 -25.37 4.83 -7.50
C GLU A 403 -25.17 3.48 -6.80
N HIS A 404 -25.56 2.38 -7.44
CA HIS A 404 -25.35 1.04 -6.87
C HIS A 404 -23.86 0.72 -6.74
N TYR A 405 -23.03 1.05 -7.74
CA TYR A 405 -21.58 0.90 -7.62
C TYR A 405 -21.00 1.76 -6.50
N GLN A 406 -21.46 3.00 -6.37
CA GLN A 406 -21.00 3.89 -5.30
C GLN A 406 -21.45 3.39 -3.90
N ASN A 407 -22.64 2.80 -3.78
CA ASN A 407 -23.08 2.13 -2.54
C ASN A 407 -22.24 0.89 -2.24
N PHE A 408 -21.83 0.14 -3.27
CA PHE A 408 -20.90 -0.98 -3.13
C PHE A 408 -19.56 -0.50 -2.56
N GLN A 409 -19.00 0.58 -3.11
CA GLN A 409 -17.78 1.22 -2.60
C GLN A 409 -17.91 1.71 -1.16
N LEU A 410 -19.05 2.31 -0.79
CA LEU A 410 -19.35 2.70 0.59
C LEU A 410 -19.30 1.48 1.53
N LEU A 411 -19.93 0.38 1.16
CA LEU A 411 -19.98 -0.84 1.98
C LEU A 411 -18.58 -1.43 2.18
N GLY A 412 -17.76 -1.48 1.11
CA GLY A 412 -16.37 -1.93 1.21
C GLY A 412 -15.51 -1.01 2.06
N ALA A 413 -15.60 0.31 1.86
CA ALA A 413 -14.87 1.30 2.65
C ALA A 413 -15.27 1.22 4.13
N TRP A 414 -16.57 1.10 4.42
CA TRP A 414 -17.08 0.94 5.77
C TRP A 414 -16.51 -0.32 6.43
N CYS A 415 -16.47 -1.45 5.72
CA CYS A 415 -15.88 -2.70 6.23
C CYS A 415 -14.39 -2.56 6.57
N LEU A 416 -13.61 -2.00 5.65
CA LEU A 416 -12.16 -1.85 5.81
C LEU A 416 -11.80 -0.88 6.94
N LEU A 417 -12.45 0.28 7.00
CA LEU A 417 -12.11 1.32 7.97
C LEU A 417 -12.40 0.90 9.40
N ASN A 418 -13.53 0.21 9.65
CA ASN A 418 -13.83 -0.31 10.98
C ASN A 418 -12.80 -1.35 11.44
N SER A 419 -12.37 -2.25 10.55
CA SER A 419 -11.33 -3.23 10.88
C SER A 419 -9.96 -2.58 11.10
N LEU A 420 -9.54 -1.65 10.24
CA LEU A 420 -8.25 -0.96 10.38
C LEU A 420 -8.20 -0.15 11.68
N PHE A 421 -9.31 0.49 12.05
CA PHE A 421 -9.42 1.18 13.33
C PHE A 421 -9.25 0.21 14.51
N LEU A 422 -9.85 -0.98 14.46
CA LEU A 422 -9.65 -2.01 15.47
C LEU A 422 -8.18 -2.46 15.55
N ILE A 423 -7.56 -2.82 14.42
CA ILE A 423 -6.18 -3.30 14.36
C ILE A 423 -5.21 -2.29 14.99
N LEU A 424 -5.38 -1.00 14.70
CA LEU A 424 -4.50 0.05 15.25
C LEU A 424 -4.68 0.28 16.75
N ASN A 425 -5.84 -0.06 17.32
CA ASN A 425 -6.15 0.13 18.73
C ASN A 425 -5.99 -1.17 19.56
N LEU A 426 -5.42 -2.24 18.99
CA LEU A 426 -5.08 -3.45 19.74
C LEU A 426 -4.00 -3.14 20.78
N SER A 427 -4.30 -3.33 22.07
CA SER A 427 -3.32 -3.17 23.14
C SER A 427 -2.95 -4.52 23.76
N PRO A 428 -1.65 -4.78 24.03
CA PRO A 428 -1.21 -6.03 24.67
C PRO A 428 -1.87 -6.26 26.04
N THR A 429 -2.14 -5.17 26.78
CA THR A 429 -2.78 -5.24 28.09
C THR A 429 -4.26 -5.61 28.01
N ALA A 430 -5.00 -5.13 27.00
CA ALA A 430 -6.40 -5.52 26.78
C ALA A 430 -6.53 -6.99 26.36
N LEU A 431 -5.53 -7.55 25.67
CA LEU A 431 -5.52 -8.96 25.26
C LEU A 431 -5.20 -9.93 26.42
N ALA A 432 -4.57 -9.43 27.49
CA ALA A 432 -4.14 -10.23 28.64
C ALA A 432 -5.19 -10.30 29.76
N ASP A 433 -6.19 -9.40 29.77
CA ASP A 433 -7.13 -9.30 30.89
C ASP A 433 -8.15 -10.46 30.83
N LYS A 434 -7.86 -11.51 31.60
CA LYS A 434 -8.72 -12.68 31.75
C LYS A 434 -10.01 -12.29 32.49
N GLY A 435 -11.05 -11.94 31.75
CA GLY A 435 -12.43 -12.28 32.11
C GLY A 435 -13.12 -11.46 33.21
N LYS A 436 -12.79 -10.16 33.40
CA LYS A 436 -13.60 -9.28 34.27
C LYS A 436 -14.67 -8.45 33.53
N GLU A 437 -14.58 -8.28 32.22
CA GLU A 437 -15.64 -7.64 31.44
C GLU A 437 -16.75 -8.64 31.07
N LYS A 438 -18.00 -8.25 31.32
CA LYS A 438 -19.21 -9.04 31.04
C LYS A 438 -19.41 -9.34 29.54
N ASP A 439 -18.74 -8.60 28.65
CA ASP A 439 -18.73 -8.82 27.20
C ASP A 439 -17.39 -8.32 26.59
N PRO A 440 -16.37 -9.17 26.41
CA PRO A 440 -15.08 -8.76 25.85
C PRO A 440 -15.17 -8.28 24.39
N LEU A 441 -16.26 -8.60 23.66
CA LEU A 441 -16.51 -8.09 22.31
C LEU A 441 -17.07 -6.67 22.33
N ALA A 442 -17.71 -6.23 23.42
CA ALA A 442 -18.17 -4.86 23.58
C ALA A 442 -16.99 -3.88 23.70
N ALA A 443 -15.94 -4.24 24.43
CA ALA A 443 -14.74 -3.41 24.55
C ALA A 443 -14.07 -3.08 23.20
N LEU A 444 -14.15 -3.99 22.22
CA LEU A 444 -13.55 -3.78 20.90
C LEU A 444 -14.46 -3.02 19.93
N ARG A 445 -15.65 -2.58 20.37
CA ARG A 445 -16.51 -1.71 19.57
C ARG A 445 -15.83 -0.37 19.36
N VAL A 446 -15.85 0.13 18.14
CA VAL A 446 -15.33 1.46 17.79
C VAL A 446 -15.88 2.54 18.74
N ARG A 447 -17.19 2.51 19.02
CA ARG A 447 -17.86 3.46 19.94
C ARG A 447 -17.32 3.38 21.39
N ASP A 448 -17.03 2.18 21.88
CA ASP A 448 -16.55 1.96 23.25
C ASP A 448 -15.03 2.23 23.37
N ILE A 449 -14.25 1.96 22.32
CA ILE A 449 -12.85 2.42 22.19
C ILE A 449 -12.79 3.96 22.26
N ILE A 450 -13.68 4.65 21.53
CA ILE A 450 -13.75 6.11 21.53
C ILE A 450 -14.19 6.64 22.90
N ALA A 451 -15.15 5.99 23.57
CA ALA A 451 -15.59 6.38 24.91
C ALA A 451 -14.47 6.27 25.95
N ARG A 452 -13.73 5.14 25.95
CA ARG A 452 -12.57 4.92 26.84
C ARG A 452 -11.41 5.88 26.56
N SER A 453 -11.25 6.31 25.31
CA SER A 453 -10.27 7.34 24.94
C SER A 453 -10.62 8.72 25.53
N LYS A 454 -11.91 9.02 25.75
CA LYS A 454 -12.37 10.29 26.32
C LYS A 454 -12.38 10.30 27.87
N GLU A 455 -12.58 9.17 28.52
CA GLU A 455 -12.56 9.04 29.99
C GLU A 455 -11.12 8.84 30.52
N GLY A 456 -10.25 9.83 30.27
CA GLY A 456 -8.84 9.79 30.63
C GLY A 456 -8.56 10.06 32.12
N VAL A 457 -8.90 9.14 33.02
CA VAL A 457 -8.35 9.11 34.38
C VAL A 457 -7.73 7.73 34.65
N GLY A 458 -6.42 7.62 34.42
CA GLY A 458 -5.62 6.52 34.97
C GLY A 458 -5.07 5.46 34.02
N SER A 459 -5.13 5.63 32.69
CA SER A 459 -4.40 4.72 31.78
C SER A 459 -2.92 5.14 31.66
N PRO A 460 -1.95 4.21 31.77
CA PRO A 460 -0.54 4.56 31.69
C PRO A 460 -0.25 5.16 30.31
N LYS A 461 0.38 6.33 30.30
CA LYS A 461 0.90 6.99 29.08
C LYS A 461 1.82 6.02 28.33
N LEU A 462 1.27 5.28 27.39
CA LEU A 462 2.06 4.57 26.39
C LEU A 462 2.62 5.62 25.44
N GLY A 463 3.94 5.77 25.46
CA GLY A 463 4.63 6.68 24.54
C GLY A 463 4.34 6.30 23.07
N PRO A 464 4.54 7.23 22.12
CA PRO A 464 4.17 7.05 20.70
C PRO A 464 4.80 5.83 19.99
N GLY A 465 5.79 5.17 20.60
CA GLY A 465 6.60 4.13 19.96
C GLY A 465 6.25 2.67 20.24
N LYS A 466 5.36 2.34 21.21
CA LYS A 466 5.16 0.94 21.65
C LYS A 466 3.77 0.32 21.35
N GLY A 467 2.82 1.10 20.79
CA GLY A 467 1.40 0.70 20.71
C GLY A 467 0.93 -0.07 19.47
N HIS A 468 1.67 -0.09 18.35
CA HIS A 468 1.13 -0.55 17.06
C HIS A 468 1.73 -1.87 16.53
N GLN A 469 2.10 -2.81 17.41
CA GLN A 469 2.79 -4.05 17.02
C GLN A 469 1.96 -4.98 16.10
N GLY A 470 0.63 -4.84 16.09
CA GLY A 470 -0.25 -5.65 15.23
C GLY A 470 -0.34 -5.17 13.78
N PHE A 471 0.13 -3.97 13.45
CA PHE A 471 0.02 -3.42 12.09
C PHE A 471 1.02 -4.10 11.14
N GLY A 472 0.55 -4.92 10.21
CA GLY A 472 1.35 -5.78 9.30
C GLY A 472 1.16 -5.49 7.81
N VAL A 473 1.79 -6.28 6.92
CA VAL A 473 1.61 -6.14 5.46
C VAL A 473 0.15 -6.30 5.04
N LEU A 474 -0.56 -7.27 5.63
CA LEU A 474 -1.98 -7.47 5.35
C LEU A 474 -2.79 -6.21 5.68
N SER A 475 -2.46 -5.53 6.78
CA SER A 475 -3.05 -4.24 7.14
C SER A 475 -2.73 -3.15 6.13
N VAL A 476 -1.51 -3.13 5.57
CA VAL A 476 -1.09 -2.17 4.54
C VAL A 476 -1.88 -2.37 3.25
N VAL A 477 -2.00 -3.60 2.78
CA VAL A 477 -2.76 -3.94 1.56
C VAL A 477 -4.23 -3.54 1.72
N LEU A 478 -4.84 -3.87 2.86
CA LEU A 478 -6.22 -3.47 3.18
C LEU A 478 -6.37 -1.95 3.29
N ALA A 479 -5.39 -1.25 3.87
CA ALA A 479 -5.40 0.20 3.98
C ALA A 479 -5.27 0.88 2.61
N ASN A 480 -4.39 0.42 1.73
CA ASN A 480 -4.28 0.94 0.36
C ASN A 480 -5.61 0.77 -0.40
N HIS A 481 -6.26 -0.38 -0.26
CA HIS A 481 -7.59 -0.58 -0.85
C HIS A 481 -8.64 0.35 -0.23
N ALA A 482 -8.60 0.58 1.08
CA ALA A 482 -9.49 1.54 1.74
C ALA A 482 -9.29 2.98 1.23
N ILE A 483 -8.03 3.39 1.01
CA ILE A 483 -7.70 4.70 0.42
C ILE A 483 -8.20 4.80 -1.02
N LYS A 484 -8.08 3.74 -1.84
CA LYS A 484 -8.65 3.69 -3.21
C LYS A 484 -10.16 3.93 -3.19
N LEU A 485 -10.90 3.25 -2.31
CA LEU A 485 -12.36 3.41 -2.19
C LEU A 485 -12.74 4.80 -1.66
N LEU A 486 -12.04 5.30 -0.63
CA LEU A 486 -12.23 6.64 -0.10
C LEU A 486 -11.99 7.72 -1.16
N THR A 487 -10.93 7.57 -1.96
CA THR A 487 -10.60 8.50 -3.04
C THR A 487 -11.74 8.57 -4.05
N SER A 488 -12.28 7.43 -4.49
CA SER A 488 -13.43 7.40 -5.40
C SER A 488 -14.67 8.06 -4.80
N LEU A 489 -15.02 7.74 -3.56
CA LEU A 489 -16.20 8.29 -2.88
C LEU A 489 -16.09 9.81 -2.64
N PHE A 490 -14.89 10.31 -2.33
CA PHE A 490 -14.65 11.74 -2.16
C PHE A 490 -14.58 12.47 -3.50
N GLN A 491 -14.07 11.85 -4.57
CA GLN A 491 -14.16 12.40 -5.93
C GLN A 491 -15.62 12.56 -6.36
N ASP A 492 -16.46 11.56 -6.12
CA ASP A 492 -17.92 11.66 -6.37
C ASP A 492 -18.54 12.82 -5.59
N LEU A 493 -18.18 12.99 -4.31
CA LEU A 493 -18.62 14.11 -3.49
C LEU A 493 -18.17 15.47 -4.04
N GLN A 494 -16.93 15.56 -4.54
CA GLN A 494 -16.40 16.79 -5.14
C GLN A 494 -17.18 17.14 -6.41
N VAL A 495 -17.51 16.16 -7.25
CA VAL A 495 -18.32 16.36 -8.46
C VAL A 495 -19.75 16.77 -8.11
N GLU A 496 -20.39 16.10 -7.15
CA GLU A 496 -21.76 16.43 -6.73
C GLU A 496 -21.85 17.84 -6.10
N ALA A 497 -20.83 18.24 -5.34
CA ALA A 497 -20.75 19.57 -4.72
C ALA A 497 -20.69 20.72 -5.76
N LEU A 498 -20.27 20.45 -6.99
CA LEU A 498 -20.28 21.44 -8.08
C LEU A 498 -21.67 21.63 -8.69
N HIS A 499 -22.54 20.62 -8.61
CA HIS A 499 -23.83 20.58 -9.33
C HIS A 499 -25.04 20.87 -8.42
N LYS A 500 -24.98 20.58 -7.12
CA LYS A 500 -26.09 20.84 -6.18
C LYS A 500 -25.72 21.91 -5.16
N GLY A 501 -26.43 23.04 -5.23
CA GLY A 501 -26.40 24.05 -4.18
C GLY A 501 -27.12 23.55 -2.92
N ARG A 502 -26.36 23.37 -1.83
CA ARG A 502 -26.82 23.53 -0.43
C ARG A 502 -27.94 22.64 0.16
N GLU A 503 -28.28 21.49 -0.40
CA GLU A 503 -29.11 20.51 0.33
C GLU A 503 -28.23 19.41 0.95
N ALA A 504 -27.69 19.69 2.14
CA ALA A 504 -26.81 18.81 2.91
C ALA A 504 -27.50 18.28 4.19
N ASP A 505 -28.83 18.19 4.20
CA ASP A 505 -29.60 17.92 5.43
C ASP A 505 -30.44 16.65 5.29
N GLY A 506 -29.76 15.52 5.12
CA GLY A 506 -30.37 14.20 5.11
C GLY A 506 -29.62 13.24 6.04
N PRO A 507 -30.28 12.18 6.55
CA PRO A 507 -29.62 11.22 7.43
C PRO A 507 -28.48 10.50 6.71
N PRO A 508 -27.50 9.96 7.45
CA PRO A 508 -26.40 9.17 6.90
C PRO A 508 -26.90 8.01 6.01
N ALA A 509 -26.20 7.69 4.93
CA ALA A 509 -26.62 6.69 3.94
C ALA A 509 -26.80 5.29 4.54
N VAL A 510 -27.92 4.63 4.26
CA VAL A 510 -28.20 3.25 4.72
C VAL A 510 -27.22 2.27 4.08
N LEU A 511 -26.73 1.29 4.87
CA LEU A 511 -25.83 0.23 4.40
C LEU A 511 -26.60 -0.81 3.56
N ASN A 512 -27.05 -0.41 2.37
CA ASN A 512 -27.75 -1.27 1.43
C ASN A 512 -27.36 -0.88 0.00
N ILE A 513 -27.04 -1.88 -0.81
CA ILE A 513 -26.66 -1.70 -2.23
C ILE A 513 -27.76 -1.00 -3.05
N LEU A 514 -29.03 -1.23 -2.72
CA LEU A 514 -30.19 -0.64 -3.40
C LEU A 514 -30.63 0.71 -2.80
N ALA A 515 -29.92 1.22 -1.80
CA ALA A 515 -30.27 2.51 -1.20
C ALA A 515 -30.14 3.65 -2.21
N GLN A 516 -31.03 4.62 -2.12
CA GLN A 516 -30.90 5.90 -2.82
C GLN A 516 -30.22 6.85 -1.84
N SER A 517 -28.97 7.23 -2.13
CA SER A 517 -28.16 8.04 -1.21
C SER A 517 -27.22 8.93 -2.00
N THR A 518 -27.16 10.19 -1.59
CA THR A 518 -26.24 11.19 -2.15
C THR A 518 -24.80 10.91 -1.69
N SER A 519 -23.82 11.43 -2.42
CA SER A 519 -22.40 11.24 -2.11
C SER A 519 -22.06 11.80 -0.72
N ILE A 520 -22.70 12.89 -0.31
CA ILE A 520 -22.51 13.49 1.02
C ILE A 520 -23.01 12.57 2.14
N GLN A 521 -24.18 11.94 1.96
CA GLN A 521 -24.73 10.99 2.94
C GLN A 521 -23.84 9.74 3.08
N ARG A 522 -23.20 9.30 1.99
CA ARG A 522 -22.24 8.18 2.02
C ARG A 522 -20.99 8.55 2.82
N VAL A 523 -20.39 9.71 2.56
CA VAL A 523 -19.21 10.17 3.31
C VAL A 523 -19.56 10.48 4.77
N GLN A 524 -20.74 11.02 5.04
CA GLN A 524 -21.24 11.21 6.40
C GLN A 524 -21.35 9.89 7.16
N ARG A 525 -21.87 8.82 6.52
CA ARG A 525 -21.91 7.48 7.13
C ARG A 525 -20.53 6.98 7.54
N LEU A 526 -19.49 7.23 6.74
CA LEU A 526 -18.12 6.83 7.05
C LEU A 526 -17.53 7.63 8.22
N THR A 527 -17.69 8.95 8.19
CA THR A 527 -17.16 9.86 9.22
C THR A 527 -17.86 9.71 10.59
N GLU A 528 -19.12 9.26 10.62
CA GLU A 528 -19.81 8.90 11.86
C GLU A 528 -19.45 7.51 12.38
N SER A 529 -19.03 6.60 11.49
CA SER A 529 -18.67 5.22 11.88
C SER A 529 -17.29 5.15 12.55
N VAL A 530 -16.31 5.88 12.04
CA VAL A 530 -14.94 5.94 12.56
C VAL A 530 -14.44 7.38 12.59
N PRO A 531 -13.57 7.77 13.54
CA PRO A 531 -12.92 9.08 13.54
C PRO A 531 -11.90 9.15 12.41
N LEU A 532 -12.37 9.39 11.18
CA LEU A 532 -11.64 9.20 9.94
C LEU A 532 -10.30 9.97 9.92
N THR A 533 -10.28 11.22 10.36
CA THR A 533 -9.05 12.03 10.39
C THR A 533 -8.01 11.42 11.33
N ASN A 534 -8.45 10.96 12.50
CA ASN A 534 -7.56 10.31 13.46
C ASN A 534 -7.03 8.99 12.91
N LEU A 535 -7.91 8.16 12.33
CA LEU A 535 -7.52 6.90 11.72
C LEU A 535 -6.46 7.09 10.62
N LEU A 536 -6.68 8.03 9.70
CA LEU A 536 -5.76 8.30 8.59
C LEU A 536 -4.41 8.81 9.09
N LEU A 537 -4.37 9.74 10.04
CA LEU A 537 -3.12 10.26 10.58
C LEU A 537 -2.37 9.24 11.45
N THR A 538 -3.08 8.36 12.15
CA THR A 538 -2.47 7.22 12.86
C THR A 538 -1.91 6.19 11.90
N LEU A 539 -2.61 5.87 10.80
CA LEU A 539 -2.11 5.00 9.73
C LEU A 539 -0.86 5.60 9.08
N LEU A 540 -0.88 6.90 8.76
CA LEU A 540 0.28 7.63 8.24
C LEU A 540 1.49 7.49 9.14
N SER A 541 1.34 7.83 10.44
CA SER A 541 2.44 7.78 11.39
C SER A 541 2.96 6.36 11.61
N THR A 542 2.06 5.38 11.71
CA THR A 542 2.42 3.97 11.95
C THR A 542 3.14 3.38 10.74
N SER A 543 2.64 3.62 9.54
CA SER A 543 3.26 3.15 8.29
C SER A 543 4.63 3.77 8.10
N TYR A 544 4.77 5.09 8.24
CA TYR A 544 6.04 5.79 8.13
C TYR A 544 7.08 5.26 9.15
N ARG A 545 6.74 5.20 10.44
CA ARG A 545 7.66 4.68 11.47
C ARG A 545 8.08 3.24 11.20
N LYS A 546 7.15 2.40 10.74
CA LYS A 546 7.46 1.01 10.40
C LYS A 546 8.38 0.90 9.20
N ALA A 547 8.18 1.73 8.16
CA ALA A 547 9.11 1.85 7.04
C ALA A 547 10.51 2.22 7.55
N CYS A 548 10.64 3.26 8.39
CA CYS A 548 11.92 3.67 8.96
C CYS A 548 12.61 2.56 9.77
N VAL A 549 11.87 1.80 10.58
CA VAL A 549 12.41 0.66 11.34
C VAL A 549 12.94 -0.42 10.39
N LEU A 550 12.17 -0.79 9.37
CA LEU A 550 12.58 -1.79 8.37
C LEU A 550 13.80 -1.32 7.55
N GLN A 551 13.85 -0.04 7.18
CA GLN A 551 15.01 0.55 6.50
C GLN A 551 16.27 0.51 7.37
N ARG A 552 16.16 0.82 8.67
CA ARG A 552 17.29 0.73 9.62
C ARG A 552 17.76 -0.72 9.80
N GLN A 553 16.83 -1.68 9.86
CA GLN A 553 17.18 -3.11 9.90
C GLN A 553 17.89 -3.56 8.62
N ARG A 554 17.43 -3.13 7.44
CA ARG A 554 18.08 -3.42 6.14
C ARG A 554 19.49 -2.82 6.07
N LYS A 555 19.68 -1.58 6.53
CA LYS A 555 20.99 -0.90 6.56
C LYS A 555 21.96 -1.55 7.57
N GLY A 556 21.49 -1.90 8.78
CA GLY A 556 22.29 -2.57 9.80
C GLY A 556 22.67 -4.02 9.48
N SER A 557 21.83 -4.72 8.69
CA SER A 557 22.13 -6.06 8.18
C SER A 557 23.18 -6.09 7.08
N MET A 558 23.42 -4.97 6.38
CA MET A 558 24.43 -4.86 5.31
C MET A 558 25.76 -4.31 5.83
N SER A 559 25.80 -3.74 7.04
CA SER A 559 27.03 -3.18 7.64
C SER A 559 27.82 -4.16 8.49
N SER A 560 27.42 -5.44 8.60
CA SER A 560 28.20 -6.43 9.37
C SER A 560 29.23 -7.22 8.57
N ASP A 561 29.40 -6.96 7.27
CA ASP A 561 30.33 -7.73 6.42
C ASP A 561 31.48 -6.91 5.81
N VAL A 562 31.70 -5.67 6.26
CA VAL A 562 32.90 -4.91 5.90
C VAL A 562 33.48 -4.23 7.15
N SER A 563 34.62 -4.77 7.60
CA SER A 563 35.50 -4.27 8.67
C SER A 563 35.40 -4.98 10.03
N ALA A 564 35.70 -6.27 10.06
CA ALA A 564 36.23 -6.93 11.27
C ALA A 564 37.50 -7.72 10.91
N SER A 565 38.52 -7.01 10.45
CA SER A 565 39.89 -7.54 10.39
C SER A 565 40.88 -6.41 10.64
N THR A 566 41.01 -5.98 11.89
CA THR A 566 42.25 -5.34 12.36
C THR A 566 42.39 -5.64 13.85
N ASP A 567 43.21 -6.66 14.09
CA ASP A 567 43.87 -6.97 15.35
C ASP A 567 44.79 -5.80 15.74
N SER A 568 44.60 -5.22 16.93
CA SER A 568 45.58 -4.32 17.56
C SER A 568 45.32 -4.22 19.06
N ASN A 569 45.96 -5.13 19.80
CA ASN A 569 46.26 -5.00 21.22
C ASN A 569 47.01 -3.69 21.50
N THR A 570 46.44 -2.81 22.33
CA THR A 570 47.22 -1.80 23.08
C THR A 570 46.68 -1.69 24.51
N TYR A 571 47.32 -2.46 25.39
CA TYR A 571 47.79 -2.08 26.73
C TYR A 571 47.47 -0.64 27.19
N TYR A 572 46.66 -0.50 28.24
CA TYR A 572 46.83 0.54 29.28
C TYR A 572 46.29 0.05 30.63
N GLU A 573 47.12 0.29 31.65
CA GLU A 573 47.03 -0.10 33.05
C GLU A 573 45.92 0.64 33.83
N ASP A 574 45.47 -0.04 34.88
CA ASP A 574 44.68 0.46 36.01
C ASP A 574 45.32 1.67 36.70
N ASP A 575 44.52 2.69 36.97
CA ASP A 575 44.70 3.52 38.17
C ASP A 575 43.40 4.29 38.46
N PHE A 576 42.61 3.84 39.44
CA PHE A 576 42.06 4.72 40.47
C PHE A 576 41.50 3.89 41.65
N SER A 577 42.29 3.91 42.72
CA SER A 577 41.99 3.38 44.04
C SER A 577 40.93 4.22 44.77
N SER A 578 39.89 3.52 45.24
CA SER A 578 39.13 3.62 46.50
C SER A 578 38.77 4.97 47.16
N THR A 579 37.49 5.06 47.54
CA THR A 579 37.14 5.31 48.95
C THR A 579 35.86 4.55 49.29
N GLU A 580 35.93 3.80 50.39
CA GLU A 580 34.89 2.93 50.93
C GLU A 580 33.97 3.72 51.87
N ASP A 581 32.68 3.39 51.92
CA ASP A 581 32.08 2.82 53.14
C ASP A 581 30.60 2.42 52.99
N SER A 582 30.31 1.22 53.52
CA SER A 582 29.10 0.75 54.21
C SER A 582 27.94 0.01 53.49
N SER A 583 27.84 -1.26 53.91
CA SER A 583 26.69 -2.17 54.12
C SER A 583 25.97 -2.75 52.90
N GLN A 584 26.29 -4.00 52.51
CA GLN A 584 25.67 -5.28 52.94
C GLN A 584 24.20 -5.42 52.55
N ASP A 585 23.96 -6.08 51.41
CA ASP A 585 23.15 -7.31 51.37
C ASP A 585 23.52 -8.14 50.14
N ASP A 586 23.76 -9.42 50.42
CA ASP A 586 24.23 -10.51 49.57
C ASP A 586 23.03 -11.16 48.86
N ASP A 587 23.19 -11.53 47.58
CA ASP A 587 22.67 -12.75 46.95
C ASP A 587 22.63 -12.60 45.42
N SER A 588 23.72 -12.98 44.77
CA SER A 588 23.75 -13.33 43.35
C SER A 588 24.63 -14.56 43.16
N GLU A 589 24.00 -15.73 43.12
CA GLU A 589 24.62 -16.97 42.65
C GLU A 589 24.28 -17.24 41.16
N PRO A 590 25.13 -18.01 40.44
CA PRO A 590 25.60 -17.58 39.13
C PRO A 590 24.98 -18.33 37.95
N ILE A 591 25.05 -17.64 36.80
CA ILE A 591 24.46 -17.94 35.49
C ILE A 591 25.15 -19.09 34.72
N LEU A 592 25.77 -20.05 35.42
CA LEU A 592 26.55 -21.13 34.80
C LEU A 592 26.38 -22.51 35.47
N GLY A 593 25.24 -22.74 36.14
CA GLY A 593 24.92 -24.04 36.76
C GLY A 593 23.93 -24.92 35.97
N GLN A 594 23.12 -24.36 35.07
CA GLN A 594 21.99 -25.09 34.47
C GLN A 594 22.29 -25.86 33.18
N TRP A 595 23.51 -25.79 32.64
CA TRP A 595 23.88 -26.54 31.42
C TRP A 595 24.49 -27.92 31.71
N PHE A 596 24.81 -28.25 32.97
CA PHE A 596 25.51 -29.50 33.32
C PHE A 596 24.67 -30.52 34.10
N GLU A 597 23.48 -30.16 34.60
CA GLU A 597 22.62 -31.09 35.36
C GLU A 597 21.61 -31.89 34.51
N GLU A 598 21.46 -31.61 33.20
CA GLU A 598 20.54 -32.38 32.34
C GLU A 598 21.10 -33.71 31.80
N THR A 599 22.35 -34.07 32.08
CA THR A 599 22.98 -35.25 31.43
C THR A 599 23.08 -36.51 32.29
N ILE A 600 22.64 -36.53 33.56
CA ILE A 600 22.81 -37.74 34.39
C ILE A 600 21.69 -37.91 35.42
N SER A 601 20.60 -38.61 35.06
CA SER A 601 19.93 -39.57 35.96
C SER A 601 18.81 -40.38 35.25
N PRO A 602 18.73 -41.71 35.45
CA PRO A 602 17.83 -42.61 34.69
C PRO A 602 16.55 -42.98 35.46
N SER A 603 15.45 -43.31 34.77
CA SER A 603 14.63 -44.50 35.10
C SER A 603 13.48 -44.83 34.12
N LYS A 604 13.57 -46.07 33.61
CA LYS A 604 12.53 -47.09 33.32
C LYS A 604 11.55 -46.95 32.15
N GLU A 605 11.92 -47.68 31.10
CA GLU A 605 11.13 -48.32 30.04
C GLU A 605 9.77 -48.95 30.45
N LYS A 606 8.82 -48.85 29.50
CA LYS A 606 8.02 -50.00 29.04
C LYS A 606 7.86 -49.92 27.52
N ALA A 607 8.29 -50.97 26.83
CA ALA A 607 8.54 -51.04 25.38
C ALA A 607 7.30 -51.31 24.50
N ALA A 608 7.31 -50.75 23.29
CA ALA A 608 6.62 -51.21 22.08
C ALA A 608 7.59 -51.06 20.89
N PRO A 609 7.50 -51.90 19.83
CA PRO A 609 8.61 -52.12 18.89
C PRO A 609 8.83 -50.93 17.92
N PRO A 610 10.07 -50.69 17.46
CA PRO A 610 10.38 -49.59 16.56
C PRO A 610 9.95 -49.88 15.10
N PRO A 611 9.56 -48.85 14.32
CA PRO A 611 9.34 -48.97 12.88
C PRO A 611 10.66 -49.20 12.12
N PRO A 612 10.63 -49.80 10.90
CA PRO A 612 11.82 -50.10 10.12
C PRO A 612 12.52 -48.82 9.59
N PRO A 613 13.84 -48.85 9.41
CA PRO A 613 14.62 -47.68 8.97
C PRO A 613 14.33 -47.31 7.50
N PRO A 614 14.40 -46.01 7.16
CA PRO A 614 14.21 -45.52 5.79
C PRO A 614 15.38 -45.92 4.86
N PRO A 615 15.13 -46.12 3.55
CA PRO A 615 16.17 -46.48 2.59
C PRO A 615 17.13 -45.30 2.31
N PRO A 616 18.40 -45.59 1.97
CA PRO A 616 19.43 -44.57 1.76
C PRO A 616 19.22 -43.79 0.44
N PRO A 617 19.68 -42.52 0.36
CA PRO A 617 19.48 -41.67 -0.80
C PRO A 617 20.42 -42.06 -1.94
N LEU A 618 19.88 -42.27 -3.15
CA LEU A 618 20.66 -42.47 -4.36
C LEU A 618 20.89 -41.16 -5.12
N GLU A 619 22.11 -41.06 -5.63
CA GLU A 619 22.81 -39.89 -6.15
C GLU A 619 22.29 -39.36 -7.51
N SER A 620 22.32 -38.04 -7.63
CA SER A 620 22.61 -37.17 -8.78
C SER A 620 22.34 -37.55 -10.27
N SER A 621 21.60 -36.63 -10.92
CA SER A 621 21.78 -36.02 -12.27
C SER A 621 21.14 -36.69 -13.51
N PRO A 622 20.80 -35.95 -14.62
CA PRO A 622 20.97 -34.52 -14.89
C PRO A 622 19.72 -33.74 -15.33
N ARG A 623 19.84 -32.43 -15.14
CA ARG A 623 18.91 -31.34 -15.44
C ARG A 623 18.77 -31.12 -16.96
N GLY A 624 17.63 -31.52 -17.53
CA GLY A 624 17.22 -31.07 -18.87
C GLY A 624 16.58 -29.69 -18.80
N LYS A 625 17.28 -28.67 -19.32
CA LYS A 625 16.73 -27.32 -19.49
C LYS A 625 15.57 -27.35 -20.49
N SER A 626 14.39 -26.91 -20.07
CA SER A 626 13.33 -26.44 -20.95
C SER A 626 12.95 -25.01 -20.53
N PRO A 627 12.87 -24.04 -21.46
CA PRO A 627 12.58 -22.65 -21.11
C PRO A 627 11.06 -22.47 -20.96
N SER A 628 10.57 -22.35 -19.73
CA SER A 628 9.25 -21.78 -19.52
C SER A 628 9.34 -20.27 -19.69
N LYS A 629 8.82 -19.74 -20.80
CA LYS A 629 8.36 -18.35 -20.86
C LYS A 629 7.28 -18.18 -19.79
N GLN A 630 7.65 -17.63 -18.63
CA GLN A 630 6.69 -17.04 -17.70
C GLN A 630 6.15 -15.79 -18.38
N ALA A 631 4.87 -15.81 -18.72
CA ALA A 631 4.13 -14.59 -19.02
C ALA A 631 4.10 -13.73 -17.75
N ALA A 632 4.43 -12.46 -17.90
CA ALA A 632 4.29 -11.45 -16.86
C ALA A 632 2.81 -11.38 -16.43
N GLY A 633 2.54 -11.80 -15.20
CA GLY A 633 1.25 -11.65 -14.54
C GLY A 633 1.52 -11.27 -13.09
N GLU A 634 0.92 -10.16 -12.65
CA GLU A 634 1.15 -9.37 -11.44
C GLU A 634 0.83 -10.08 -10.10
N ASN A 635 1.21 -11.34 -9.91
CA ASN A 635 1.07 -12.02 -8.62
C ASN A 635 2.38 -11.93 -7.83
N GLY A 636 2.64 -10.75 -7.28
CA GLY A 636 3.72 -10.54 -6.31
C GLY A 636 3.48 -11.35 -5.04
N ASN A 637 4.49 -12.09 -4.57
CA ASN A 637 4.43 -12.80 -3.30
C ASN A 637 4.37 -11.78 -2.14
N ILE A 638 3.17 -11.51 -1.62
CA ILE A 638 2.90 -10.53 -0.53
C ILE A 638 3.79 -10.80 0.70
N LEU A 639 4.19 -12.06 0.95
CA LEU A 639 5.09 -12.39 2.06
C LEU A 639 6.54 -11.94 1.81
N ALA A 640 7.00 -11.95 0.56
CA ALA A 640 8.31 -11.40 0.21
C ALA A 640 8.38 -9.90 0.52
N SER A 641 7.24 -9.21 0.45
CA SER A 641 7.11 -7.79 0.78
C SER A 641 7.00 -7.48 2.28
N ARG A 642 7.01 -8.49 3.17
CA ARG A 642 7.00 -8.29 4.64
C ARG A 642 8.18 -7.52 5.18
N LYS A 643 9.31 -7.62 4.50
CA LYS A 643 10.53 -6.88 4.84
C LYS A 643 10.75 -5.67 3.94
N ASP A 644 9.77 -5.34 3.10
CA ASP A 644 9.89 -4.26 2.14
C ASP A 644 9.43 -2.94 2.76
N PRO A 645 10.34 -2.01 3.07
CA PRO A 645 9.96 -0.71 3.60
C PRO A 645 9.16 0.14 2.60
N GLU A 646 9.30 -0.14 1.30
CA GLU A 646 8.68 0.60 0.20
C GLU A 646 7.15 0.56 0.33
N LEU A 647 6.54 -0.63 0.44
CA LEU A 647 5.08 -0.74 0.61
C LEU A 647 4.48 0.11 1.75
N PHE A 648 5.17 0.21 2.88
CA PHE A 648 4.72 1.03 4.01
C PHE A 648 4.85 2.52 3.71
N LEU A 649 5.91 2.91 3.01
CA LEU A 649 6.16 4.28 2.61
C LEU A 649 5.18 4.73 1.52
N SER A 650 4.93 3.89 0.52
CA SER A 650 3.89 4.08 -0.49
C SER A 650 2.51 4.31 0.12
N LEU A 651 2.10 3.51 1.13
CA LEU A 651 0.84 3.75 1.86
C LEU A 651 0.84 5.11 2.56
N ALA A 652 1.95 5.49 3.20
CA ALA A 652 2.08 6.78 3.87
C ALA A 652 1.92 7.95 2.87
N SER A 653 2.54 7.84 1.69
CA SER A 653 2.40 8.79 0.57
C SER A 653 0.95 8.87 0.08
N ASN A 654 0.31 7.72 -0.16
CA ASN A 654 -1.09 7.66 -0.61
C ASN A 654 -2.05 8.31 0.39
N ILE A 655 -1.82 8.14 1.69
CA ILE A 655 -2.62 8.80 2.73
C ILE A 655 -2.43 10.33 2.67
N LEU A 656 -1.18 10.80 2.58
CA LEU A 656 -0.89 12.24 2.47
C LEU A 656 -1.55 12.84 1.23
N THR A 657 -1.42 12.20 0.08
CA THR A 657 -2.03 12.63 -1.19
C THR A 657 -3.56 12.64 -1.11
N PHE A 658 -4.17 11.61 -0.53
CA PHE A 658 -5.61 11.57 -0.31
C PHE A 658 -6.09 12.70 0.60
N VAL A 659 -5.48 12.88 1.77
CA VAL A 659 -5.91 13.92 2.72
C VAL A 659 -5.71 15.31 2.11
N THR A 660 -4.62 15.53 1.37
CA THR A 660 -4.36 16.80 0.66
C THR A 660 -5.45 17.10 -0.37
N SER A 661 -5.60 16.23 -1.37
CA SER A 661 -6.49 16.45 -2.51
C SER A 661 -7.98 16.35 -2.18
N SER A 662 -8.36 15.42 -1.30
CA SER A 662 -9.76 15.06 -1.04
C SER A 662 -10.35 15.77 0.17
N MET A 663 -9.51 16.10 1.16
CA MET A 663 -9.95 16.70 2.42
C MET A 663 -9.53 18.17 2.55
N LEU A 664 -8.22 18.48 2.54
CA LEU A 664 -7.71 19.84 2.77
C LEU A 664 -8.07 20.80 1.63
N ASP A 665 -7.88 20.39 0.38
CA ASP A 665 -8.18 21.19 -0.80
C ASP A 665 -9.68 21.19 -1.16
N SER A 666 -10.51 20.52 -0.34
CA SER A 666 -11.94 20.40 -0.58
C SER A 666 -12.66 21.74 -0.47
N ARG A 667 -13.48 22.04 -1.49
CA ARG A 667 -14.41 23.19 -1.49
C ARG A 667 -15.72 22.89 -0.77
N ASN A 668 -15.94 21.64 -0.34
CA ASN A 668 -17.18 21.23 0.31
C ASN A 668 -17.19 21.66 1.79
N ASN A 669 -18.19 22.45 2.18
CA ASN A 669 -18.33 22.96 3.55
C ASN A 669 -18.46 21.85 4.61
N PHE A 670 -19.11 20.72 4.28
CA PHE A 670 -19.24 19.60 5.21
C PHE A 670 -17.87 19.02 5.57
N ILE A 671 -17.01 18.78 4.58
CA ILE A 671 -15.65 18.27 4.78
C ILE A 671 -14.77 19.28 5.51
N ARG A 672 -14.85 20.57 5.13
CA ARG A 672 -14.11 21.65 5.80
C ARG A 672 -14.49 21.76 7.29
N ASN A 673 -15.79 21.76 7.59
CA ASN A 673 -16.29 21.81 8.97
C ASN A 673 -15.84 20.58 9.76
N TYR A 674 -16.00 19.38 9.19
CA TYR A 674 -15.54 18.14 9.80
C TYR A 674 -14.04 18.17 10.13
N LEU A 675 -13.20 18.58 9.17
CA LEU A 675 -11.76 18.68 9.38
C LEU A 675 -11.38 19.65 10.49
N SER A 676 -11.98 20.85 10.50
CA SER A 676 -11.71 21.89 11.50
C SER A 676 -11.96 21.43 12.94
N VAL A 677 -12.92 20.53 13.15
CA VAL A 677 -13.23 19.98 14.47
C VAL A 677 -12.39 18.72 14.77
N SER A 678 -12.00 17.98 13.74
CA SER A 678 -11.30 16.70 13.90
C SER A 678 -9.80 16.84 14.18
N LEU A 679 -9.16 17.91 13.71
CA LEU A 679 -7.74 18.17 13.91
C LEU A 679 -7.45 18.64 15.34
N ASN A 680 -6.43 18.07 15.97
CA ASN A 680 -6.05 18.39 17.35
C ASN A 680 -4.54 18.58 17.53
N GLU A 681 -4.13 18.98 18.73
CA GLU A 681 -2.72 19.23 19.07
C GLU A 681 -1.84 17.98 18.95
N HIS A 682 -2.40 16.79 19.24
CA HIS A 682 -1.66 15.53 19.12
C HIS A 682 -1.32 15.21 17.65
N HIS A 683 -2.22 15.52 16.72
CA HIS A 683 -1.96 15.41 15.29
C HIS A 683 -0.82 16.34 14.87
N MET A 684 -0.79 17.58 15.36
CA MET A 684 0.29 18.53 15.07
C MET A 684 1.64 18.05 15.61
N ALA A 685 1.67 17.50 16.84
CA ALA A 685 2.90 16.95 17.42
C ALA A 685 3.41 15.72 16.65
N THR A 686 2.50 14.85 16.22
CA THR A 686 2.86 13.65 15.43
C THR A 686 3.40 14.05 14.05
N LEU A 687 2.77 15.00 13.39
CA LEU A 687 3.23 15.55 12.11
C LEU A 687 4.61 16.20 12.25
N ALA A 688 4.82 17.01 13.29
CA ALA A 688 6.13 17.63 13.56
C ALA A 688 7.24 16.59 13.76
N SER A 689 6.94 15.47 14.43
CA SER A 689 7.89 14.34 14.57
C SER A 689 8.29 13.78 13.21
N ILE A 690 7.31 13.52 12.33
CA ILE A 690 7.57 12.98 10.98
C ILE A 690 8.40 13.98 10.16
N ILE A 691 8.05 15.27 10.19
CA ILE A 691 8.80 16.33 9.50
C ILE A 691 10.27 16.34 9.95
N LYS A 692 10.52 16.32 11.27
CA LYS A 692 11.90 16.29 11.81
C LYS A 692 12.66 15.03 11.44
N GLU A 693 12.00 13.88 11.42
CA GLU A 693 12.62 12.60 11.04
C GLU A 693 13.03 12.61 9.56
N VAL A 694 12.17 13.10 8.66
CA VAL A 694 12.49 13.30 7.24
C VAL A 694 13.64 14.30 7.05
N ASP A 695 13.61 15.39 7.80
CA ASP A 695 14.64 16.44 7.75
C ASP A 695 16.02 15.94 8.24
N LYS A 696 16.07 14.99 9.18
CA LYS A 696 17.30 14.45 9.78
C LYS A 696 18.01 13.40 8.92
N ASP A 697 17.26 12.44 8.36
CA ASP A 697 17.87 11.27 7.72
C ASP A 697 18.46 11.57 6.33
N GLY A 698 18.10 12.72 5.72
CA GLY A 698 18.47 13.09 4.36
C GLY A 698 17.88 12.11 3.34
N LEU A 699 17.20 12.60 2.30
CA LEU A 699 16.61 11.71 1.29
C LEU A 699 17.72 10.87 0.65
N LYS A 700 17.80 9.58 0.97
CA LYS A 700 18.78 8.66 0.37
C LYS A 700 18.16 8.08 -0.90
N GLY A 701 17.79 8.97 -1.83
CA GLY A 701 17.64 8.73 -3.27
C GLY A 701 16.86 7.50 -3.75
N THR A 702 16.00 6.89 -2.94
CA THR A 702 15.06 5.88 -3.45
C THR A 702 13.82 6.61 -3.97
N SER A 703 13.25 6.13 -5.08
CA SER A 703 12.09 6.76 -5.74
C SER A 703 10.93 7.00 -4.78
N GLU A 704 10.67 6.07 -3.86
CA GLU A 704 9.57 6.18 -2.90
C GLU A 704 9.85 7.13 -1.74
N GLU A 705 11.11 7.30 -1.32
CA GLU A 705 11.48 8.34 -0.34
C GLU A 705 11.27 9.74 -0.90
N GLU A 706 11.59 9.94 -2.17
CA GLU A 706 11.36 11.20 -2.87
C GLU A 706 9.85 11.48 -3.05
N GLU A 707 9.06 10.46 -3.42
CA GLU A 707 7.61 10.57 -3.54
C GLU A 707 6.96 10.90 -2.19
N PHE A 708 7.37 10.24 -1.12
CA PHE A 708 6.87 10.55 0.23
C PHE A 708 7.21 11.98 0.67
N ALA A 709 8.46 12.41 0.46
CA ALA A 709 8.87 13.77 0.81
C ALA A 709 8.10 14.84 0.01
N ALA A 710 7.78 14.54 -1.25
CA ALA A 710 6.93 15.38 -2.09
C ALA A 710 5.50 15.44 -1.56
N ALA A 711 4.89 14.28 -1.28
CA ALA A 711 3.55 14.19 -0.72
C ALA A 711 3.45 14.93 0.63
N LEU A 712 4.48 14.80 1.48
CA LEU A 712 4.56 15.51 2.76
C LEU A 712 4.70 17.02 2.56
N TYR A 713 5.50 17.47 1.60
CA TYR A 713 5.64 18.88 1.27
C TYR A 713 4.30 19.49 0.81
N HIS A 714 3.58 18.80 -0.08
CA HIS A 714 2.26 19.24 -0.56
C HIS A 714 1.23 19.25 0.55
N PHE A 715 1.19 18.21 1.38
CA PHE A 715 0.32 18.15 2.55
C PHE A 715 0.58 19.30 3.51
N ASN A 716 1.84 19.56 3.86
CA ASN A 716 2.22 20.66 4.75
C ASN A 716 1.82 22.02 4.16
N HIS A 717 2.01 22.20 2.85
CA HIS A 717 1.57 23.41 2.16
C HIS A 717 0.06 23.62 2.29
N SER A 718 -0.76 22.67 1.85
CA SER A 718 -2.22 22.78 1.90
C SER A 718 -2.74 22.92 3.33
N LEU A 719 -2.15 22.20 4.28
CA LEU A 719 -2.53 22.27 5.68
C LEU A 719 -2.36 23.68 6.25
N VAL A 720 -1.19 24.29 6.01
CA VAL A 720 -0.82 25.62 6.54
C VAL A 720 -1.52 26.75 5.79
N THR A 721 -1.75 26.61 4.48
CA THR A 721 -2.47 27.63 3.69
C THR A 721 -3.98 27.53 3.83
N SER A 722 -4.50 26.43 4.36
CA SER A 722 -5.94 26.29 4.63
C SER A 722 -6.40 27.21 5.76
N ASP A 723 -7.59 27.79 5.61
CA ASP A 723 -8.27 28.51 6.71
C ASP A 723 -8.85 27.58 7.80
N LEU A 724 -8.42 26.31 7.83
CA LEU A 724 -8.95 25.30 8.75
C LEU A 724 -8.23 25.28 10.10
N GLN A 725 -6.95 25.67 10.13
CA GLN A 725 -6.15 25.62 11.36
C GLN A 725 -6.46 26.78 12.29
N SER A 726 -6.71 26.48 13.57
CA SER A 726 -6.77 27.50 14.61
C SER A 726 -5.36 28.04 14.93
N PRO A 727 -5.24 29.29 15.43
CA PRO A 727 -3.96 29.84 15.88
C PRO A 727 -3.25 28.96 16.91
N THR A 728 -4.01 28.28 17.77
CA THR A 728 -3.47 27.32 18.74
C THR A 728 -2.76 26.16 18.05
N LEU A 729 -3.38 25.53 17.04
CA LEU A 729 -2.79 24.41 16.31
C LEU A 729 -1.54 24.84 15.52
N GLN A 730 -1.57 26.04 14.91
CA GLN A 730 -0.40 26.63 14.25
C GLN A 730 0.78 26.79 15.23
N ASN A 731 0.50 27.35 16.42
CA ASN A 731 1.52 27.53 17.45
C ASN A 731 2.04 26.20 17.99
N THR A 732 1.16 25.21 18.23
CA THR A 732 1.57 23.85 18.63
C THR A 732 2.50 23.22 17.60
N LEU A 733 2.16 23.31 16.30
CA LEU A 733 3.02 22.78 15.23
C LEU A 733 4.40 23.44 15.24
N LEU A 734 4.45 24.78 15.28
CA LEU A 734 5.71 25.53 15.33
C LEU A 734 6.53 25.24 16.59
N GLN A 735 5.88 25.10 17.74
CA GLN A 735 6.53 24.78 19.01
C GLN A 735 7.16 23.39 18.96
N GLN A 736 6.44 22.41 18.41
CA GLN A 736 6.94 21.06 18.23
C GLN A 736 8.06 20.99 17.18
N LEU A 737 8.04 21.85 16.15
CA LEU A 737 9.14 22.01 15.19
C LEU A 737 10.36 22.74 15.79
N GLY A 738 10.21 23.47 16.90
CA GLY A 738 11.27 24.25 17.53
C GLY A 738 11.45 25.66 16.95
N VAL A 739 10.48 26.14 16.18
CA VAL A 739 10.52 27.42 15.44
C VAL A 739 9.34 28.35 15.82
N ALA A 740 8.74 28.14 16.98
CA ALA A 740 7.69 29.03 17.50
C ALA A 740 8.25 30.41 17.87
N PRO A 741 7.69 31.52 17.36
CA PRO A 741 8.20 32.88 17.62
C PRO A 741 8.35 33.20 19.11
N PHE A 742 7.37 32.81 19.92
CA PHE A 742 7.31 33.11 21.37
C PHE A 742 7.83 31.97 22.27
N SER A 743 8.53 30.97 21.73
CA SER A 743 9.13 29.94 22.59
C SER A 743 10.31 30.49 23.39
N ASP A 744 10.57 29.88 24.56
CA ASP A 744 11.75 30.16 25.36
C ASP A 744 13.02 29.56 24.71
N GLY A 745 14.17 30.20 24.94
CA GLY A 745 15.48 29.75 24.44
C GLY A 745 15.96 30.44 23.15
N PRO A 746 17.17 30.09 22.66
CA PRO A 746 17.74 30.69 21.46
C PRO A 746 16.95 30.31 20.20
N TRP A 747 16.91 31.22 19.22
CA TRP A 747 16.38 30.93 17.89
C TRP A 747 17.31 29.97 17.12
N PRO A 748 16.79 28.91 16.47
CA PRO A 748 17.62 27.99 15.68
C PRO A 748 18.18 28.71 14.44
N LEU A 749 19.51 28.64 14.25
CA LEU A 749 20.16 29.25 13.10
C LEU A 749 19.99 28.40 11.85
N TYR A 750 20.10 27.08 12.00
CA TYR A 750 19.84 26.13 10.93
C TYR A 750 18.41 25.60 11.01
N ILE A 751 17.62 25.83 9.96
CA ILE A 751 16.27 25.27 9.85
C ILE A 751 16.20 24.41 8.59
N HIS A 752 15.92 23.11 8.78
CA HIS A 752 15.83 22.15 7.69
C HIS A 752 14.71 22.50 6.68
N PRO A 753 14.82 22.06 5.41
CA PRO A 753 13.93 22.50 4.34
C PRO A 753 12.42 22.28 4.58
N GLN A 754 11.98 21.13 5.12
CA GLN A 754 10.55 20.89 5.35
C GLN A 754 10.03 21.73 6.53
N SER A 755 10.80 21.81 7.62
CA SER A 755 10.48 22.69 8.76
C SER A 755 10.43 24.17 8.35
N LEU A 756 11.39 24.62 7.54
CA LEU A 756 11.45 25.99 7.02
C LEU A 756 10.32 26.28 6.03
N SER A 757 9.91 25.28 5.24
CA SER A 757 8.76 25.36 4.34
C SER A 757 7.45 25.64 5.11
N VAL A 758 7.25 25.01 6.27
CA VAL A 758 6.10 25.29 7.16
C VAL A 758 6.19 26.69 7.76
N LEU A 759 7.34 27.06 8.33
CA LEU A 759 7.57 28.37 8.94
C LEU A 759 7.36 29.51 7.94
N SER A 760 7.98 29.43 6.77
CA SER A 760 7.91 30.47 5.73
C SER A 760 6.48 30.77 5.32
N ARG A 761 5.64 29.75 5.12
CA ARG A 761 4.24 29.92 4.74
C ARG A 761 3.43 30.62 5.83
N LEU A 762 3.58 30.22 7.09
CA LEU A 762 2.87 30.85 8.21
C LEU A 762 3.25 32.33 8.34
N LEU A 763 4.55 32.64 8.34
CA LEU A 763 5.02 34.02 8.45
C LEU A 763 4.50 34.89 7.29
N LEU A 764 4.56 34.39 6.05
CA LEU A 764 4.05 35.11 4.87
C LEU A 764 2.52 35.30 4.91
N ILE A 765 1.76 34.32 5.39
CA ILE A 765 0.30 34.42 5.54
C ILE A 765 -0.06 35.45 6.62
N TRP A 766 0.58 35.40 7.78
CA TRP A 766 0.36 36.38 8.85
C TRP A 766 0.66 37.78 8.37
N GLN A 767 1.78 37.94 7.66
CA GLN A 767 2.17 39.21 7.06
C GLN A 767 1.17 39.73 6.03
N HIS A 768 0.69 38.85 5.15
CA HIS A 768 -0.31 39.21 4.15
C HIS A 768 -1.63 39.65 4.81
N LYS A 769 -2.10 38.91 5.83
CA LYS A 769 -3.32 39.24 6.59
C LYS A 769 -3.19 40.59 7.31
N ALA A 770 -2.04 40.86 7.91
CA ALA A 770 -1.77 42.10 8.64
C ALA A 770 -1.66 43.32 7.70
N SER A 771 -1.04 43.14 6.53
CA SER A 771 -0.99 44.16 5.48
C SER A 771 -2.38 44.57 4.98
N LEU A 772 -3.30 43.61 4.83
CA LEU A 772 -4.72 43.90 4.52
C LEU A 772 -5.43 44.71 5.62
N GLN A 773 -4.98 44.58 6.87
CA GLN A 773 -5.51 45.31 8.02
C GLN A 773 -4.84 46.67 8.25
N GLN A 774 -3.95 47.11 7.34
CA GLN A 774 -3.15 48.35 7.41
C GLN A 774 -2.15 48.42 8.58
N ASP A 775 -1.88 47.30 9.26
CA ASP A 775 -0.83 47.18 10.28
C ASP A 775 0.15 46.06 9.90
N PRO A 776 1.17 46.33 9.08
CA PRO A 776 2.09 45.30 8.60
C PRO A 776 3.11 44.86 9.66
N ASP A 777 3.15 45.44 10.87
CA ASP A 777 4.14 45.12 11.89
C ASP A 777 3.69 43.92 12.75
N VAL A 778 3.71 42.72 12.16
CA VAL A 778 3.30 41.48 12.83
C VAL A 778 4.19 41.17 14.04
N PRO A 779 3.64 41.00 15.26
CA PRO A 779 4.44 40.82 16.48
C PRO A 779 5.24 39.52 16.47
N GLU A 780 4.69 38.44 15.91
CA GLU A 780 5.40 37.17 15.70
C GLU A 780 6.66 37.37 14.84
N CYS A 781 6.55 38.06 13.71
CA CYS A 781 7.65 38.31 12.77
C CYS A 781 8.74 39.20 13.41
N LEU A 782 8.34 40.24 14.15
CA LEU A 782 9.28 41.09 14.90
C LEU A 782 10.00 40.28 16.00
N LYS A 783 9.29 39.37 16.68
CA LYS A 783 9.88 38.52 17.71
C LYS A 783 10.90 37.53 17.13
N VAL A 784 10.63 36.98 15.94
CA VAL A 784 11.60 36.14 15.21
C VAL A 784 12.90 36.92 14.95
N TRP A 785 12.81 38.17 14.48
CA TRP A 785 13.97 39.04 14.29
C TRP A 785 14.73 39.33 15.60
N GLU A 786 14.00 39.63 16.67
CA GLU A 786 14.58 39.85 18.01
C GLU A 786 15.39 38.65 18.48
N ARG A 787 14.80 37.44 18.38
CA ARG A 787 15.44 36.21 18.83
C ARG A 787 16.59 35.80 17.92
N PHE A 788 16.46 35.97 16.60
CA PHE A 788 17.54 35.69 15.65
C PHE A 788 18.79 36.53 15.93
N VAL A 789 18.65 37.85 16.08
CA VAL A 789 19.77 38.73 16.42
C VAL A 789 20.29 38.44 17.83
N GLY A 790 19.39 38.12 18.77
CA GLY A 790 19.74 37.68 20.11
C GLY A 790 20.62 36.42 20.14
N THR A 791 20.30 35.40 19.32
CA THR A 791 21.13 34.20 19.17
C THR A 791 22.51 34.57 18.62
N LEU A 792 22.58 35.36 17.55
CA LEU A 792 23.86 35.78 16.97
C LEU A 792 24.73 36.54 17.98
N LYS A 793 24.11 37.41 18.79
CA LYS A 793 24.76 38.14 19.89
C LYS A 793 25.34 37.17 20.93
N GLN A 794 24.51 36.26 21.45
CA GLN A 794 24.91 35.33 22.49
C GLN A 794 26.04 34.41 22.02
N SER A 795 25.91 33.87 20.80
CA SER A 795 26.94 32.98 20.23
C SER A 795 28.24 33.72 19.89
N ALA A 796 28.16 34.97 19.44
CA ALA A 796 29.36 35.79 19.20
C ALA A 796 30.10 36.12 20.52
N LEU A 797 29.39 36.33 21.63
CA LEU A 797 29.99 36.57 22.95
C LEU A 797 30.63 35.31 23.55
N GLN A 798 30.09 34.12 23.25
CA GLN A 798 30.57 32.85 23.81
C GLN A 798 31.86 32.32 23.15
N GLY A 799 32.26 32.83 21.96
CA GLY A 799 33.54 32.49 21.34
C GLY A 799 33.68 31.02 20.89
N ALA A 800 32.59 30.38 20.47
CA ALA A 800 32.56 28.95 20.17
C ALA A 800 33.43 28.54 18.96
N LEU A 801 34.04 27.34 19.03
CA LEU A 801 34.87 26.77 17.95
C LEU A 801 34.03 26.44 16.70
N PRO A 802 34.59 26.56 15.47
CA PRO A 802 33.83 26.46 14.21
C PRO A 802 33.21 25.09 13.89
N GLY A 803 33.52 24.06 14.69
CA GLY A 803 33.04 22.69 14.53
C GLY A 803 31.75 22.38 15.30
N ASP A 804 31.45 23.12 16.38
CA ASP A 804 30.33 22.82 17.29
C ASP A 804 29.11 23.73 17.09
N THR A 805 29.22 24.80 16.28
CA THR A 805 28.14 25.76 16.06
C THR A 805 27.39 25.50 14.75
N GLU A 806 26.08 25.28 14.83
CA GLU A 806 25.19 25.32 13.67
C GLU A 806 25.24 26.70 12.98
N ASP A 807 25.37 26.71 11.65
CA ASP A 807 25.44 27.92 10.84
C ASP A 807 24.09 28.21 10.15
N LEU A 808 23.89 29.47 9.76
CA LEU A 808 22.66 29.96 9.11
C LEU A 808 22.57 29.49 7.66
N ASN A 809 21.53 28.72 7.32
CA ASN A 809 21.25 28.35 5.94
C ASN A 809 20.73 29.54 5.12
N VAL A 810 21.08 29.54 3.82
CA VAL A 810 20.82 30.64 2.88
C VAL A 810 19.33 30.94 2.77
N GLU A 811 18.52 29.89 2.65
CA GLU A 811 17.08 30.01 2.47
C GLU A 811 16.40 30.66 3.68
N HIS A 812 16.86 30.35 4.90
CA HIS A 812 16.37 30.97 6.12
C HIS A 812 16.67 32.47 6.15
N LEU A 813 17.89 32.88 5.76
CA LEU A 813 18.22 34.31 5.66
C LEU A 813 17.37 35.02 4.59
N GLN A 814 17.20 34.41 3.41
CA GLN A 814 16.38 34.97 2.33
C GLN A 814 14.93 35.20 2.78
N LEU A 815 14.35 34.28 3.55
CA LEU A 815 13.04 34.45 4.17
C LEU A 815 12.99 35.65 5.12
N LEU A 816 13.95 35.75 6.06
CA LEU A 816 13.98 36.84 7.03
C LEU A 816 14.05 38.20 6.32
N LEU A 817 14.91 38.33 5.30
CA LEU A 817 15.02 39.57 4.52
C LEU A 817 13.74 39.92 3.77
N LEU A 818 13.03 38.93 3.22
CA LEU A 818 11.72 39.15 2.60
C LEU A 818 10.70 39.67 3.62
N ILE A 819 10.70 39.12 4.84
CA ILE A 819 9.84 39.58 5.94
C ILE A 819 10.23 40.99 6.37
N PHE A 820 11.52 41.32 6.49
CA PHE A 820 11.96 42.68 6.83
C PHE A 820 11.35 43.73 5.89
N HIS A 821 11.35 43.44 4.59
CA HIS A 821 10.81 44.32 3.56
C HIS A 821 9.30 44.50 3.63
N SER A 822 8.60 43.57 4.27
CA SER A 822 7.16 43.59 4.42
C SER A 822 6.66 44.44 5.59
N PHE A 823 7.54 44.86 6.51
CA PHE A 823 7.21 45.71 7.65
C PHE A 823 6.94 47.16 7.26
N SER A 824 6.30 47.90 8.18
CA SER A 824 6.22 49.35 8.11
C SER A 824 7.60 49.99 8.26
N GLU A 825 7.70 51.29 8.01
CA GLU A 825 8.92 52.05 8.30
C GLU A 825 9.32 51.94 9.78
N LYS A 826 8.35 51.89 10.70
CA LYS A 826 8.57 51.75 12.14
C LYS A 826 9.15 50.37 12.47
N GLY A 827 8.59 49.30 11.88
CA GLY A 827 9.11 47.94 12.04
C GLY A 827 10.53 47.79 11.49
N ARG A 828 10.78 48.28 10.27
CA ARG A 828 12.13 48.29 9.65
C ARG A 828 13.15 49.06 10.49
N ARG A 829 12.77 50.23 11.02
CA ARG A 829 13.61 51.02 11.93
C ARG A 829 13.96 50.26 13.20
N SER A 830 13.01 49.52 13.75
CA SER A 830 13.20 48.72 14.96
C SER A 830 14.23 47.60 14.74
N VAL A 831 14.12 46.86 13.63
CA VAL A 831 15.09 45.81 13.25
C VAL A 831 16.48 46.38 13.00
N LEU A 832 16.59 47.49 12.25
CA LEU A 832 17.88 48.14 12.01
C LEU A 832 18.54 48.61 13.31
N THR A 833 17.77 49.24 14.20
CA THR A 833 18.28 49.72 15.50
C THR A 833 18.74 48.56 16.38
N LEU A 834 18.03 47.43 16.34
CA LEU A 834 18.41 46.21 17.05
C LEU A 834 19.75 45.66 16.55
N CYS A 835 19.95 45.57 15.22
CA CYS A 835 21.23 45.14 14.64
C CYS A 835 22.37 46.09 15.02
N VAL A 836 22.15 47.41 14.93
CA VAL A 836 23.15 48.44 15.27
C VAL A 836 23.54 48.38 16.74
N HIS A 837 22.57 48.32 17.66
CA HIS A 837 22.86 48.18 19.09
C HIS A 837 23.65 46.91 19.38
N THR A 838 23.26 45.79 18.76
CA THR A 838 23.95 44.51 18.94
C THR A 838 25.41 44.58 18.47
N VAL A 839 25.67 45.19 17.31
CA VAL A 839 27.04 45.38 16.80
C VAL A 839 27.86 46.29 17.72
N LEU A 840 27.28 47.38 18.23
CA LEU A 840 27.94 48.29 19.18
C LEU A 840 28.32 47.58 20.48
N GLU A 841 27.40 46.79 21.03
CA GLU A 841 27.65 46.00 22.23
C GLU A 841 28.72 44.94 22.00
N LEU A 842 28.69 44.22 20.88
CA LEU A 842 29.72 43.24 20.54
C LEU A 842 31.08 43.91 20.35
N ALA A 843 31.13 45.05 19.68
CA ALA A 843 32.35 45.81 19.45
C ALA A 843 33.04 46.23 20.75
N ALA A 844 32.27 46.56 21.79
CA ALA A 844 32.80 46.88 23.11
C ALA A 844 33.45 45.67 23.83
N HIS A 845 33.17 44.43 23.40
CA HIS A 845 33.67 43.20 24.02
C HIS A 845 34.71 42.44 23.16
N LEU A 846 34.99 42.90 21.94
CA LEU A 846 35.85 42.20 20.94
C LEU A 846 37.33 42.10 21.35
N ASP A 847 37.84 42.99 22.19
CA ASP A 847 39.25 42.96 22.64
C ASP A 847 39.60 41.70 23.47
N SER A 848 38.61 40.92 23.88
CA SER A 848 38.78 39.72 24.73
C SER A 848 38.74 38.37 24.00
N GLN A 849 38.39 38.31 22.70
CA GLN A 849 38.05 37.06 21.97
C GLN A 849 38.86 36.87 20.67
N LEU A 850 40.19 36.99 20.72
CA LEU A 850 41.06 36.95 19.53
C LEU A 850 41.38 35.58 18.86
N PRO A 851 41.05 34.37 19.37
CA PRO A 851 41.61 33.16 18.77
C PRO A 851 40.77 32.50 17.65
N CYS A 852 39.55 32.96 17.32
CA CYS A 852 38.68 32.24 16.37
C CYS A 852 38.05 33.12 15.27
N VAL A 853 37.83 32.56 14.08
CA VAL A 853 37.05 33.20 12.99
C VAL A 853 35.59 33.28 13.42
N PRO A 854 35.00 34.47 13.65
CA PRO A 854 33.68 34.58 14.22
C PRO A 854 32.62 34.50 13.11
N LEU A 855 32.35 33.31 12.60
CA LEU A 855 31.43 33.08 11.48
C LEU A 855 30.04 33.70 11.73
N LEU A 856 29.53 33.59 12.96
CA LEU A 856 28.23 34.16 13.35
C LEU A 856 28.24 35.68 13.46
N LEU A 857 29.37 36.29 13.82
CA LEU A 857 29.55 37.74 13.72
C LEU A 857 29.54 38.17 12.26
N ALA A 858 30.18 37.42 11.38
CA ALA A 858 30.11 37.66 9.93
C ALA A 858 28.68 37.55 9.39
N ARG A 859 27.82 36.67 9.95
CA ARG A 859 26.38 36.63 9.62
C ARG A 859 25.65 37.93 10.04
N LEU A 860 25.90 38.42 11.25
CA LEU A 860 25.30 39.69 11.71
C LEU A 860 25.73 40.87 10.81
N LEU A 861 27.00 40.91 10.43
CA LEU A 861 27.52 41.94 9.51
C LEU A 861 26.98 41.79 8.10
N LEU A 862 26.77 40.56 7.60
CA LEU A 862 26.12 40.31 6.31
C LEU A 862 24.69 40.85 6.29
N VAL A 863 23.94 40.65 7.39
CA VAL A 863 22.59 41.21 7.54
C VAL A 863 22.66 42.73 7.54
N LEU A 864 23.55 43.32 8.35
CA LEU A 864 23.69 44.78 8.42
C LEU A 864 24.08 45.37 7.06
N ASP A 865 25.03 44.77 6.35
CA ASP A 865 25.45 45.18 5.01
C ASP A 865 24.27 45.21 4.04
N TYR A 866 23.43 44.16 4.05
CA TYR A 866 22.20 44.15 3.25
C TYR A 866 21.24 45.28 3.63
N LEU A 867 20.96 45.47 4.93
CA LEU A 867 20.05 46.50 5.42
C LEU A 867 20.52 47.91 5.06
N LEU A 868 21.84 48.17 5.04
CA LEU A 868 22.40 49.48 4.67
C LEU A 868 22.20 49.81 3.18
N HIS A 869 22.20 48.81 2.30
CA HIS A 869 22.08 49.00 0.86
C HIS A 869 20.64 48.84 0.33
N GLN A 870 19.79 48.05 0.99
CA GLN A 870 18.46 47.67 0.53
C GLN A 870 17.42 47.82 1.65
N TYR A 871 17.29 49.01 2.22
CA TYR A 871 16.36 49.26 3.34
C TYR A 871 14.95 49.59 2.89
N SER A 872 14.83 50.47 1.89
CA SER A 872 13.56 51.07 1.51
C SER A 872 12.79 50.24 0.48
N LYS A 873 13.52 49.54 -0.41
CA LYS A 873 12.95 48.84 -1.55
C LYS A 873 13.41 47.39 -1.61
N VAL A 874 12.46 46.49 -1.86
CA VAL A 874 12.73 45.07 -2.07
C VAL A 874 13.43 44.87 -3.42
N PRO A 875 14.58 44.20 -3.46
CA PRO A 875 15.21 43.83 -4.72
C PRO A 875 14.46 42.67 -5.42
N VAL A 876 14.30 42.75 -6.75
CA VAL A 876 13.56 41.72 -7.52
C VAL A 876 14.19 40.33 -7.40
N TYR A 877 15.53 40.26 -7.43
CA TYR A 877 16.26 38.99 -7.30
C TYR A 877 15.97 38.26 -5.97
N LEU A 878 15.65 38.99 -4.89
CA LEU A 878 15.34 38.36 -3.60
C LEU A 878 14.02 37.58 -3.69
N PHE A 879 13.04 38.13 -4.41
CA PHE A 879 11.76 37.45 -4.64
C PHE A 879 11.95 36.18 -5.47
N GLU A 880 12.75 36.24 -6.54
CA GLU A 880 13.08 35.08 -7.38
C GLU A 880 13.83 33.99 -6.60
N GLN A 881 14.81 34.40 -5.77
CA GLN A 881 15.56 33.50 -4.90
C GLN A 881 14.64 32.80 -3.89
N VAL A 882 13.77 33.54 -3.19
CA VAL A 882 12.82 32.95 -2.24
C VAL A 882 11.84 32.02 -2.97
N GLN A 883 11.32 32.44 -4.12
CA GLN A 883 10.39 31.64 -4.92
C GLN A 883 11.03 30.30 -5.33
N TYR A 884 12.26 30.31 -5.83
CA TYR A 884 12.95 29.11 -6.30
C TYR A 884 13.47 28.23 -5.15
N ASN A 885 14.08 28.84 -4.13
CA ASN A 885 14.74 28.08 -3.05
C ASN A 885 13.78 27.54 -2.00
N LEU A 886 12.71 28.28 -1.68
CA LEU A 886 11.78 27.95 -0.59
C LEU A 886 10.39 27.50 -1.06
N LEU A 887 9.84 28.19 -2.06
CA LEU A 887 8.42 28.03 -2.44
C LEU A 887 8.20 27.03 -3.57
N THR A 888 9.24 26.67 -4.33
CA THR A 888 9.19 25.64 -5.37
C THR A 888 9.30 24.24 -4.75
N PRO A 889 8.42 23.28 -5.09
CA PRO A 889 8.49 21.92 -4.58
C PRO A 889 9.82 21.22 -4.94
N PRO A 890 10.36 20.36 -4.05
CA PRO A 890 11.63 19.65 -4.29
C PRO A 890 11.66 18.83 -5.60
N VAL A 891 10.52 18.24 -6.00
CA VAL A 891 10.41 17.38 -7.21
C VAL A 891 10.51 18.16 -8.51
N VAL A 892 9.94 19.38 -8.56
CA VAL A 892 10.01 20.25 -9.75
C VAL A 892 11.45 20.67 -10.03
N ARG A 893 12.30 20.69 -9.01
CA ARG A 893 13.72 21.00 -9.12
C ARG A 893 14.51 19.95 -9.94
N ALA A 894 13.99 18.73 -10.09
CA ALA A 894 14.62 17.66 -10.88
C ALA A 894 14.21 17.67 -12.37
N GLY A 895 13.13 18.37 -12.75
CA GLY A 895 12.50 18.25 -14.08
C GLY A 895 12.82 19.34 -15.10
N GLY A 896 13.74 20.27 -14.82
CA GLY A 896 14.03 21.41 -15.70
C GLY A 896 15.05 21.12 -16.80
N SER A 897 14.57 20.82 -18.02
CA SER A 897 15.21 21.00 -19.34
C SER A 897 16.65 20.50 -19.57
N GLN A 898 16.78 19.56 -20.50
CA GLN A 898 18.01 19.06 -21.11
C GLN A 898 19.00 20.15 -21.55
N GLU A 899 20.25 20.06 -21.09
CA GLU A 899 21.43 19.83 -21.94
C GLU A 899 22.62 19.38 -21.06
N GLY A 900 23.13 18.18 -21.33
CA GLY A 900 24.49 17.73 -20.96
C GLY A 900 24.98 17.90 -19.51
N GLY A 901 24.76 16.88 -18.68
CA GLY A 901 25.58 16.60 -17.49
C GLY A 901 24.82 16.70 -16.16
N ARG A 902 24.86 15.61 -15.39
CA ARG A 902 24.35 15.52 -14.01
C ARG A 902 24.90 16.69 -13.15
N ARG A 903 24.14 17.78 -13.01
CA ARG A 903 24.31 18.73 -11.92
C ARG A 903 23.03 18.72 -11.12
N ALA A 904 23.14 18.29 -9.87
CA ALA A 904 22.09 18.49 -8.88
C ALA A 904 21.68 19.97 -8.88
N PRO A 905 20.39 20.30 -8.78
CA PRO A 905 19.94 21.67 -8.89
C PRO A 905 20.41 22.48 -7.68
N VAL A 906 21.36 23.39 -7.91
CA VAL A 906 21.94 24.24 -6.87
C VAL A 906 20.94 25.33 -6.49
N PRO A 907 20.74 25.65 -5.20
CA PRO A 907 19.91 26.79 -4.81
C PRO A 907 20.43 28.09 -5.46
N LEU A 908 19.52 29.01 -5.79
CA LEU A 908 19.87 30.33 -6.32
C LEU A 908 20.48 31.17 -5.20
N TYR A 909 21.81 31.19 -5.15
CA TYR A 909 22.59 32.08 -4.27
C TYR A 909 23.97 32.34 -4.87
N HIS A 910 24.61 33.42 -4.42
CA HIS A 910 25.98 33.73 -4.80
C HIS A 910 26.95 33.19 -3.76
N GLY A 911 27.63 32.07 -4.06
CA GLY A 911 28.63 31.45 -3.18
C GLY A 911 30.06 31.76 -3.60
N PHE A 912 30.95 31.93 -2.63
CA PHE A 912 32.39 32.10 -2.83
C PHE A 912 33.10 30.75 -2.84
N LYS A 913 33.02 30.02 -3.97
CA LYS A 913 33.52 28.64 -4.11
C LYS A 913 34.98 28.46 -3.68
N GLU A 914 35.87 29.38 -4.05
CA GLU A 914 37.29 29.32 -3.69
C GLU A 914 37.52 29.36 -2.17
N VAL A 915 36.68 30.11 -1.45
CA VAL A 915 36.76 30.28 0.00
C VAL A 915 36.20 29.04 0.69
N GLU A 916 35.11 28.49 0.17
CA GLU A 916 34.55 27.22 0.65
C GLU A 916 35.51 26.05 0.45
N GLU A 917 36.14 25.94 -0.72
CA GLU A 917 37.16 24.92 -0.99
C GLU A 917 38.37 25.05 -0.06
N ASN A 918 38.81 26.28 0.23
CA ASN A 918 39.88 26.53 1.19
C ASN A 918 39.45 26.19 2.62
N TRP A 919 38.23 26.52 3.02
CA TRP A 919 37.68 26.16 4.33
C TRP A 919 37.59 24.64 4.51
N ALA A 920 37.02 23.93 3.53
CA ALA A 920 36.88 22.47 3.57
C ALA A 920 38.23 21.74 3.65
N LYS A 921 39.29 22.30 3.06
CA LYS A 921 40.66 21.75 3.15
C LYS A 921 41.30 21.89 4.54
N HIS A 922 40.88 22.86 5.34
CA HIS A 922 41.54 23.22 6.60
C HIS A 922 40.66 22.99 7.84
N CYS A 923 39.37 22.73 7.68
CA CYS A 923 38.44 22.42 8.76
C CYS A 923 37.87 21.01 8.56
N SER A 924 38.25 20.06 9.41
CA SER A 924 37.75 18.68 9.43
C SER A 924 36.30 18.65 9.90
N SER A 925 35.34 18.64 8.98
CA SER A 925 33.94 18.34 9.32
C SER A 925 33.33 17.43 8.27
N ASP A 926 32.86 16.27 8.71
CA ASP A 926 32.23 15.19 7.94
C ASP A 926 30.75 15.50 7.59
N ALA A 927 30.33 16.76 7.70
CA ALA A 927 28.98 17.21 7.43
C ALA A 927 28.79 17.58 5.95
N ALA A 928 27.60 17.31 5.41
CA ALA A 928 27.22 17.64 4.03
C ALA A 928 27.63 19.08 3.64
N PRO A 929 28.06 19.33 2.38
CA PRO A 929 28.59 20.62 1.96
C PRO A 929 27.49 21.67 1.96
N GLN A 930 27.34 22.38 3.07
CA GLN A 930 26.46 23.53 3.19
C GLN A 930 27.23 24.80 2.82
N PRO A 931 26.62 25.74 2.09
CA PRO A 931 27.30 26.98 1.73
C PRO A 931 27.52 27.85 2.95
N ARG A 932 28.79 28.03 3.32
CA ARG A 932 29.20 28.87 4.47
C ARG A 932 29.55 30.28 4.02
N PHE A 933 30.06 30.45 2.81
CA PHE A 933 30.52 31.75 2.32
C PHE A 933 29.67 32.18 1.13
N TYR A 934 28.68 33.04 1.39
CA TYR A 934 27.74 33.52 0.39
C TYR A 934 27.41 35.01 0.55
N CYS A 935 26.97 35.64 -0.53
CA CYS A 935 26.43 36.99 -0.55
C CYS A 935 24.94 36.96 -0.92
N VAL A 936 24.16 37.87 -0.32
CA VAL A 936 22.71 37.98 -0.56
C VAL A 936 22.38 39.10 -1.56
N LEU A 937 23.35 39.94 -1.91
CA LEU A 937 23.19 40.99 -2.92
C LEU A 937 23.38 40.41 -4.33
N SER A 938 22.68 40.96 -5.33
CA SER A 938 22.83 40.48 -6.72
C SER A 938 24.26 40.73 -7.25
N PRO A 939 24.90 39.72 -7.87
CA PRO A 939 26.19 39.87 -8.54
C PRO A 939 26.10 40.61 -9.89
N GLU A 940 24.89 40.78 -10.44
CA GLU A 940 24.64 41.46 -11.73
C GLU A 940 24.41 42.97 -11.56
N ALA A 941 24.39 43.47 -10.32
CA ALA A 941 24.27 44.89 -10.04
C ALA A 941 25.57 45.63 -10.41
N SER A 942 25.44 46.82 -11.01
CA SER A 942 26.58 47.67 -11.37
C SER A 942 27.44 48.00 -10.13
N GLU A 943 28.75 48.22 -10.27
CA GLU A 943 29.61 48.59 -9.13
C GLU A 943 29.11 49.86 -8.41
N ASP A 944 28.45 50.77 -9.12
CA ASP A 944 27.84 51.97 -8.55
C ASP A 944 26.59 51.64 -7.72
N ASP A 945 25.71 50.75 -8.19
CA ASP A 945 24.50 50.33 -7.45
C ASP A 945 24.84 49.49 -6.22
N VAL A 946 25.94 48.73 -6.30
CA VAL A 946 26.46 47.89 -5.22
C VAL A 946 27.04 48.71 -4.06
N ASN A 947 27.63 49.87 -4.35
CA ASN A 947 28.30 50.70 -3.35
C ASN A 947 27.43 51.86 -2.84
N ARG A 948 26.19 51.98 -3.34
CA ARG A 948 25.26 53.06 -2.99
C ARG A 948 24.42 52.66 -1.78
N LEU A 949 24.51 53.47 -0.73
CA LEU A 949 23.68 53.31 0.45
C LEU A 949 22.26 53.82 0.20
N ASP A 950 21.31 53.22 0.90
CA ASP A 950 19.92 53.66 0.85
C ASP A 950 19.78 55.00 1.60
N PHE A 951 19.24 56.00 0.92
CA PHE A 951 19.17 57.36 1.45
C PHE A 951 18.30 57.47 2.73
N MET A 952 17.26 56.63 2.87
CA MET A 952 16.40 56.63 4.06
C MET A 952 17.11 56.02 5.27
N VAL A 953 18.06 55.09 5.05
CA VAL A 953 18.87 54.53 6.15
C VAL A 953 19.72 55.61 6.79
N CYS A 954 20.32 56.47 5.97
CA CYS A 954 21.09 57.59 6.47
C CYS A 954 20.22 58.46 7.39
N GLU A 955 18.99 58.80 6.99
CA GLU A 955 18.09 59.58 7.85
C GLU A 955 17.81 58.89 9.20
N VAL A 956 17.63 57.56 9.20
CA VAL A 956 17.40 56.78 10.42
C VAL A 956 18.66 56.78 11.31
N LEU A 957 19.83 56.48 10.76
CA LEU A 957 21.10 56.41 11.49
C LEU A 957 21.57 57.77 12.05
N PHE A 958 21.20 58.87 11.38
CA PHE A 958 21.50 60.24 11.81
C PHE A 958 20.41 60.89 12.68
N SER A 959 19.30 60.18 12.97
CA SER A 959 18.18 60.75 13.73
C SER A 959 18.41 60.75 15.27
N LYS A 960 18.49 61.96 15.86
CA LYS A 960 18.39 62.35 17.30
C LYS A 960 19.04 61.50 18.42
N GLY A 961 19.89 60.54 18.10
CA GLY A 961 20.85 59.92 19.03
C GLY A 961 22.04 59.44 18.22
N SER A 962 23.25 59.79 18.64
CA SER A 962 24.53 59.68 17.93
C SER A 962 24.98 58.24 17.58
N GLN A 963 24.12 57.44 16.94
CA GLN A 963 24.35 56.01 16.72
C GLN A 963 25.39 55.76 15.64
N TYR A 964 25.44 56.58 14.57
CA TYR A 964 26.44 56.42 13.51
C TYR A 964 27.86 56.77 13.97
N ASP A 965 28.06 57.88 14.68
CA ASP A 965 29.40 58.27 15.18
C ASP A 965 29.94 57.22 16.15
N ASN A 966 29.07 56.69 17.02
CA ASN A 966 29.40 55.60 17.93
C ASN A 966 29.70 54.29 17.17
N LEU A 967 28.94 53.96 16.13
CA LEU A 967 29.15 52.77 15.29
C LEU A 967 30.49 52.86 14.56
N TYR A 968 30.79 54.02 13.97
CA TYR A 968 32.05 54.28 13.29
C TYR A 968 33.24 54.27 14.26
N SER A 969 33.11 54.86 15.46
CA SER A 969 34.18 54.91 16.46
C SER A 969 34.43 53.56 17.13
N ALA A 970 33.38 52.79 17.44
CA ALA A 970 33.47 51.49 18.10
C ALA A 970 33.90 50.38 17.12
N SER A 971 33.74 50.58 15.81
CA SER A 971 34.16 49.59 14.83
C SER A 971 35.70 49.40 14.82
N PRO A 972 36.17 48.13 14.78
CA PRO A 972 37.59 47.81 14.60
C PRO A 972 38.17 48.55 13.38
N PRO A 973 39.47 48.92 13.38
CA PRO A 973 40.10 49.66 12.28
C PRO A 973 39.88 49.05 10.89
N SER A 974 39.74 47.73 10.86
CA SER A 974 39.52 46.94 9.66
C SER A 974 38.06 46.92 9.16
N TRP A 975 37.10 47.39 9.97
CA TRP A 975 35.66 47.48 9.65
C TRP A 975 35.27 48.89 9.18
N ARG A 976 36.09 49.89 9.56
CA ARG A 976 35.91 51.31 9.20
C ARG A 976 35.85 51.59 7.70
N PRO A 977 36.61 50.92 6.80
CA PRO A 977 36.49 51.14 5.36
C PRO A 977 35.10 50.77 4.81
N ALA A 978 34.48 49.72 5.35
CA ALA A 978 33.15 49.26 4.96
C ALA A 978 32.02 50.13 5.53
N LEU A 979 32.27 50.80 6.67
CA LEU A 979 31.34 51.75 7.31
C LEU A 979 31.52 53.20 6.84
N SER A 980 32.56 53.50 6.05
CA SER A 980 32.87 54.87 5.66
C SER A 980 31.88 55.44 4.64
N LEU A 981 31.13 56.46 5.04
CA LEU A 981 30.16 57.18 4.20
C LEU A 981 30.80 58.17 3.20
N THR A 982 32.13 58.33 3.19
CA THR A 982 32.82 59.31 2.33
C THR A 982 33.15 58.75 0.94
N PRO A 983 32.93 59.50 -0.17
CA PRO A 983 33.14 58.99 -1.54
C PRO A 983 34.61 58.77 -1.95
N SER A 984 35.59 59.18 -1.14
CA SER A 984 36.98 59.41 -1.61
C SER A 984 37.97 58.25 -1.44
N ALA A 985 37.53 57.03 -1.09
CA ALA A 985 38.42 55.89 -0.93
C ALA A 985 38.18 54.83 -2.03
N GLY A 986 39.02 54.84 -3.07
CA GLY A 986 38.93 54.02 -4.27
C GLY A 986 39.18 52.51 -4.11
N ARG A 987 38.81 51.91 -2.97
CA ARG A 987 38.68 50.46 -2.75
C ARG A 987 37.91 50.25 -1.44
N ARG A 988 36.60 50.09 -1.51
CA ARG A 988 35.79 49.66 -0.35
C ARG A 988 35.87 48.14 -0.25
N THR A 989 36.61 47.62 0.75
CA THR A 989 36.46 46.23 1.17
C THR A 989 35.14 46.09 1.92
N ARG A 990 34.21 45.27 1.41
CA ARG A 990 32.91 45.02 2.07
C ARG A 990 33.10 44.34 3.42
N MET A 991 32.19 44.59 4.35
CA MET A 991 32.12 43.85 5.63
C MET A 991 32.03 42.33 5.46
N SER A 992 31.47 41.89 4.32
CA SER A 992 31.16 40.50 4.01
C SER A 992 32.27 39.73 3.29
N GLN A 993 33.42 40.35 2.96
CA GLN A 993 34.52 39.60 2.35
C GLN A 993 35.24 38.73 3.41
N PRO A 994 35.62 37.49 3.07
CA PRO A 994 36.37 36.65 3.98
C PRO A 994 37.70 37.32 4.31
N TRP A 995 37.90 37.55 5.61
CA TRP A 995 39.14 38.00 6.19
C TRP A 995 40.27 37.09 5.71
N ARG A 996 41.23 37.61 4.95
CA ARG A 996 42.56 36.98 4.90
C ARG A 996 43.18 37.27 6.27
N PRO A 997 43.43 36.28 7.14
CA PRO A 997 44.25 36.52 8.30
C PRO A 997 45.63 36.89 7.76
N ALA A 998 46.09 38.11 8.04
CA ALA A 998 47.48 38.45 7.86
C ALA A 998 48.28 37.66 8.92
N LEU A 999 48.61 36.41 8.60
CA LEU A 999 49.66 35.65 9.28
C LEU A 999 51.02 36.26 8.90
N SER A 1000 51.29 37.45 9.43
CA SER A 1000 52.62 38.04 9.36
C SER A 1000 52.92 38.76 10.68
N SER A 1001 53.23 37.98 11.70
CA SER A 1001 54.07 38.43 12.81
C SER A 1001 54.91 37.27 13.34
N THR A 1002 56.17 37.28 12.88
CA THR A 1002 57.39 36.92 13.63
C THR A 1002 57.47 35.55 14.32
N THR A 1003 58.06 34.57 13.61
CA THR A 1003 59.05 33.66 14.21
C THR A 1003 60.11 33.29 13.17
N SER A 1004 61.34 33.63 13.49
CA SER A 1004 62.58 33.23 12.83
C SER A 1004 62.87 31.74 13.01
N SER A 1005 63.05 30.98 11.93
CA SER A 1005 64.14 29.98 11.77
C SER A 1005 64.00 29.16 10.48
N SER A 1006 65.00 29.34 9.61
CA SER A 1006 65.61 28.44 8.62
C SER A 1006 64.99 27.10 8.19
N SER A 1007 65.08 26.91 6.87
CA SER A 1007 65.06 25.69 6.03
C SER A 1007 63.69 25.41 5.38
N GLY A 1008 63.51 25.28 4.07
CA GLY A 1008 64.39 25.20 2.91
C GLY A 1008 63.57 24.53 1.80
N GLY A 1009 63.13 25.26 0.77
CA GLY A 1009 62.29 24.70 -0.30
C GLY A 1009 61.70 25.77 -1.23
N SER A 1010 62.37 26.00 -2.35
CA SER A 1010 62.05 27.00 -3.38
C SER A 1010 60.81 26.63 -4.21
N TRP A 1011 59.76 27.47 -4.24
CA TRP A 1011 58.84 27.61 -5.38
C TRP A 1011 58.65 29.11 -5.72
N ALA A 1012 58.83 29.42 -7.00
CA ALA A 1012 59.11 30.74 -7.53
C ALA A 1012 57.86 31.64 -7.69
N SER A 1013 58.04 32.91 -7.29
CA SER A 1013 57.67 34.14 -8.00
C SER A 1013 56.44 34.15 -8.93
N CYS A 1014 55.39 34.86 -8.52
CA CYS A 1014 54.58 35.70 -9.41
C CYS A 1014 54.31 37.05 -8.73
N ARG A 1015 55.08 38.08 -9.12
CA ARG A 1015 54.72 39.50 -8.91
C ARG A 1015 53.64 39.91 -9.92
N PRO A 1016 52.76 40.88 -9.57
CA PRO A 1016 51.76 41.41 -10.48
C PRO A 1016 52.38 42.32 -11.55
N PRO A 1017 51.75 42.48 -12.74
CA PRO A 1017 52.18 43.48 -13.71
C PRO A 1017 51.74 44.87 -13.21
N SER A 1018 52.72 45.77 -13.15
CA SER A 1018 52.50 47.21 -13.09
C SER A 1018 52.07 47.72 -14.46
N VAL A 1019 50.93 48.42 -14.57
CA VAL A 1019 50.75 49.51 -15.55
C VAL A 1019 49.79 50.56 -14.96
N THR A 1020 50.26 51.80 -15.02
CA THR A 1020 49.70 53.17 -14.82
C THR A 1020 48.24 53.37 -14.50
#